data_AF-A0A2K0U7J6-F1
#
_entry.id   AF-A0A2K0U7J6-F1
#
_cell.length_a   1.000
_cell.length_b   1.000
_cell.length_c   1.000
_cell.angle_alpha   90.00
_cell.angle_beta   90.00
_cell.angle_gamma   90.00
#
_symmetry.space_group_name_H-M   'P 1'
#
loop_
_entity.id
_entity.type
_entity.pdbx_description
1 polymer ?
#
loop_
_entity_poly.entity_id
_entity_poly.type
_entity_poly.pdbx_seq_one_letter_code
_entity_poly.pdbx_strand_id
1 'polypeptide(L)'
;MAATAPIPKHTFAERAAANNLSDSQILNSNNAAGSSLPKESDVVVAGGGIHGLLYAIHSAKHKPGNLKISLVEKNSKPGYKIGESTLPVFSMWCKMHALTAEYLLRIFGLKEGLCFYFLDRENQGKFDDFVINGTAGTLLSGYQIERPTSELLFTLLAQRSGVNIYHGAEVNFDATKVNGGLNKCNIGIAKGKVNDTPETSIQSSLLVDATGRFRRVASKNAPLHRFEGWNYDAFWGYFTNPTDTSKMPFPHYESCNTNHICFPEGWIWVIRLLSWEGNPTANMMDMMTYLLDCAESGVPGDQIPSTDELAKMFGLKYRWVTSLGFAVRNDVEYPEDMSAYGTREAERRFNYFTEKYTLIKEFMSKFELIEDHYGPGTTWYIRKSLTYQSPVVSGPGWLSIGDACGFTNPLWSPGINVGMSTSTYAAELTHKALDAAKNANNTEAAELSIRETLAPYDAYAKRLIPALNQMNRFNYVCFRDPRLGAQVSAPWQNIASALQGWGRIQGNYTLTPETFVDYAVNWCYGAMNPTYDIVARKAIELLAPIPLKDTVPDHIVREVIEFANGVKKSTFESGCINLRWDGLFRRFDSRLNYVKEKETKDTYARPCSNCSSWFVLRPDLKKCYSCGTERSDKESNILWNPPLAVDS
;
A
#
# COMPACT_ATOMS: atom_id res chain seq x y z
N MET A 1 24.30 25.87 -9.99
CA MET A 1 25.43 25.02 -9.55
C MET A 1 24.96 23.58 -9.67
N ALA A 2 25.75 22.69 -10.27
CA ALA A 2 25.39 21.27 -10.30
C ALA A 2 25.26 20.79 -8.84
N ALA A 3 24.13 20.17 -8.49
CA ALA A 3 23.94 19.60 -7.16
C ALA A 3 25.00 18.52 -6.94
N THR A 4 25.97 18.78 -6.06
CA THR A 4 26.98 17.79 -5.69
C THR A 4 26.37 16.79 -4.71
N ALA A 5 26.59 15.50 -4.94
CA ALA A 5 26.17 14.45 -4.01
C ALA A 5 26.73 14.74 -2.60
N PRO A 6 25.90 14.67 -1.53
CA PRO A 6 26.37 14.77 -0.16
C PRO A 6 27.48 13.77 0.15
N ILE A 7 28.31 14.08 1.15
CA ILE A 7 29.29 13.11 1.66
C ILE A 7 28.55 12.13 2.57
N PRO A 8 28.65 10.81 2.35
CA PRO A 8 28.02 9.81 3.21
C PRO A 8 28.58 9.90 4.64
N LYS A 9 27.71 9.75 5.64
CA LYS A 9 28.05 9.80 7.07
C LYS A 9 27.62 8.50 7.74
N HIS A 10 28.35 8.10 8.77
CA HIS A 10 28.06 6.91 9.61
C HIS A 10 27.63 7.30 11.03
N THR A 11 26.90 8.42 11.14
CA THR A 11 26.56 9.07 12.42
C THR A 11 25.82 8.13 13.36
N PHE A 12 24.88 7.35 12.86
CA PHE A 12 24.08 6.46 13.69
C PHE A 12 24.82 5.18 14.04
N ALA A 13 25.55 4.58 13.10
CA ALA A 13 26.36 3.40 13.35
C ALA A 13 27.45 3.68 14.40
N GLU A 14 28.18 4.79 14.26
CA GLU A 14 29.20 5.21 15.22
C GLU A 14 28.59 5.50 16.60
N ARG A 15 27.45 6.21 16.66
CA ARG A 15 26.75 6.51 17.92
C ARG A 15 26.26 5.24 18.61
N ALA A 16 25.69 4.31 17.86
CA ALA A 16 25.19 3.05 18.39
C ALA A 16 26.33 2.20 18.96
N ALA A 17 27.46 2.10 18.25
CA ALA A 17 28.64 1.38 18.71
C ALA A 17 29.29 2.04 19.94
N ALA A 18 29.48 3.37 19.91
CA ALA A 18 30.14 4.10 20.99
C ALA A 18 29.38 4.06 22.33
N ASN A 19 28.04 3.98 22.28
CA ASN A 19 27.19 4.01 23.47
C ASN A 19 26.45 2.69 23.73
N ASN A 20 26.75 1.63 22.97
CA ASN A 20 26.08 0.33 23.03
C ASN A 20 24.54 0.44 23.03
N LEU A 21 24.00 1.22 22.09
CA LEU A 21 22.56 1.50 22.03
C LEU A 21 21.78 0.34 21.42
N SER A 22 20.65 -0.02 22.04
CA SER A 22 19.65 -0.89 21.41
C SER A 22 18.97 -0.23 20.21
N ASP A 23 18.27 -1.04 19.40
CA ASP A 23 17.50 -0.60 18.23
C ASP A 23 16.58 0.60 18.53
N SER A 24 15.80 0.55 19.62
CA SER A 24 14.90 1.66 19.96
C SER A 24 15.66 2.88 20.47
N GLN A 25 16.75 2.70 21.21
CA GLN A 25 17.56 3.82 21.71
C GLN A 25 18.23 4.59 20.57
N ILE A 26 18.77 3.90 19.56
CA ILE A 26 19.39 4.59 18.42
C ILE A 26 18.34 5.34 17.59
N LEU A 27 17.18 4.73 17.31
CA LEU A 27 16.07 5.37 16.59
C LEU A 27 15.58 6.62 17.33
N ASN A 28 15.32 6.49 18.63
CA ASN A 28 14.79 7.58 19.46
C ASN A 28 15.83 8.69 19.67
N SER A 29 17.13 8.40 19.54
CA SER A 29 18.20 9.41 19.63
C SER A 29 18.19 10.43 18.50
N ASN A 30 17.39 10.21 17.45
CA ASN A 30 17.23 11.12 16.32
C ASN A 30 16.03 12.08 16.47
N ASN A 31 15.29 12.01 17.58
CA ASN A 31 14.20 12.96 17.86
C ASN A 31 14.74 14.34 18.23
N ALA A 32 14.13 15.39 17.68
CA ALA A 32 14.49 16.77 17.98
C ALA A 32 14.25 17.15 19.45
N ALA A 33 13.22 16.59 20.09
CA ALA A 33 12.94 16.80 21.52
C ALA A 33 13.80 15.93 22.46
N GLY A 34 14.72 15.12 21.92
CA GLY A 34 15.51 14.15 22.67
C GLY A 34 14.88 12.76 22.73
N SER A 35 15.63 11.80 23.31
CA SER A 35 15.26 10.38 23.32
C SER A 35 14.20 9.99 24.34
N SER A 36 13.89 10.89 25.29
CA SER A 36 12.89 10.65 26.35
C SER A 36 11.52 11.18 25.94
N LEU A 37 10.48 10.50 26.41
CA LEU A 37 9.09 10.92 26.17
C LEU A 37 8.84 12.33 26.75
N PRO A 38 8.11 13.20 26.04
CA PRO A 38 7.78 14.53 26.53
C PRO A 38 6.66 14.44 27.57
N LYS A 39 6.58 15.42 28.47
CA LYS A 39 5.45 15.54 29.42
C LYS A 39 4.16 16.01 28.74
N GLU A 40 4.30 16.74 27.63
CA GLU A 40 3.19 17.38 26.92
C GLU A 40 3.40 17.28 25.40
N SER A 41 2.32 17.08 24.66
CA SER A 41 2.28 17.08 23.20
C SER A 41 0.87 17.47 22.77
N ASP A 42 0.69 18.27 21.71
CA ASP A 42 -0.67 18.61 21.25
C ASP A 42 -1.41 17.36 20.77
N VAL A 43 -0.71 16.52 20.01
CA VAL A 43 -1.21 15.26 19.47
C VAL A 43 -0.29 14.11 19.87
N VAL A 44 -0.88 13.02 20.34
CA VAL A 44 -0.21 11.73 20.51
C VAL A 44 -0.75 10.74 19.49
N VAL A 45 0.12 10.11 18.70
CA VAL A 45 -0.25 9.06 17.74
C VAL A 45 0.15 7.71 18.31
N ALA A 46 -0.80 6.80 18.47
CA ALA A 46 -0.56 5.44 18.94
C ALA A 46 -0.38 4.48 17.74
N GLY A 47 0.85 4.07 17.47
CA GLY A 47 1.22 3.14 16.41
C GLY A 47 2.07 3.78 15.29
N GLY A 48 3.27 3.27 15.11
CA GLY A 48 4.25 3.64 14.08
C GLY A 48 4.16 2.79 12.82
N GLY A 49 2.95 2.33 12.48
CA GLY A 49 2.69 1.79 11.15
C GLY A 49 2.64 2.90 10.10
N ILE A 50 2.64 2.51 8.82
CA ILE A 50 2.63 3.45 7.69
C ILE A 50 1.59 4.57 7.84
N HIS A 51 0.36 4.29 8.30
CA HIS A 51 -0.68 5.32 8.45
C HIS A 51 -0.39 6.33 9.56
N GLY A 52 0.16 5.90 10.69
CA GLY A 52 0.58 6.80 11.77
C GLY A 52 1.68 7.75 11.31
N LEU A 53 2.64 7.22 10.54
CA LEU A 53 3.72 8.02 9.96
C LEU A 53 3.24 8.96 8.85
N LEU A 54 2.35 8.49 7.95
CA LEU A 54 1.73 9.34 6.93
C LEU A 54 0.96 10.50 7.56
N TYR A 55 0.14 10.23 8.57
CA TYR A 55 -0.57 11.27 9.34
C TYR A 55 0.41 12.28 9.93
N ALA A 56 1.45 11.80 10.62
CA ALA A 56 2.41 12.66 11.32
C ALA A 56 3.21 13.55 10.35
N ILE A 57 3.73 12.98 9.26
CA ILE A 57 4.47 13.73 8.24
C ILE A 57 3.56 14.73 7.55
N HIS A 58 2.36 14.31 7.15
CA HIS A 58 1.44 15.17 6.43
C HIS A 58 0.96 16.34 7.31
N SER A 59 0.65 16.09 8.59
CA SER A 59 0.32 17.15 9.56
C SER A 59 1.48 18.12 9.74
N ALA A 60 2.69 17.61 10.01
CA ALA A 60 3.87 18.45 10.22
C ALA A 60 4.24 19.29 8.98
N LYS A 61 3.99 18.79 7.77
CA LYS A 61 4.25 19.51 6.50
C LYS A 61 3.11 20.45 6.09
N HIS A 62 1.86 20.16 6.45
CA HIS A 62 0.70 20.98 6.10
C HIS A 62 0.73 22.35 6.80
N LYS A 63 1.02 22.38 8.11
CA LYS A 63 1.29 23.63 8.85
C LYS A 63 2.49 23.46 9.78
N PRO A 64 3.73 23.65 9.27
CA PRO A 64 4.95 23.46 10.05
C PRO A 64 4.97 24.26 11.36
N GLY A 65 5.34 23.59 12.45
CA GLY A 65 5.45 24.20 13.78
C GLY A 65 4.12 24.48 14.49
N ASN A 66 2.95 24.25 13.86
CA ASN A 66 1.66 24.54 14.48
C ASN A 66 1.25 23.54 15.57
N LEU A 67 1.69 22.28 15.47
CA LEU A 67 1.37 21.21 16.41
C LEU A 67 2.63 20.44 16.83
N LYS A 68 2.75 20.17 18.13
CA LYS A 68 3.71 19.21 18.69
C LYS A 68 3.12 17.81 18.59
N ILE A 69 3.77 16.95 17.79
CA ILE A 69 3.32 15.59 17.52
C ILE A 69 4.32 14.60 18.11
N SER A 70 3.81 13.67 18.92
CA SER A 70 4.56 12.55 19.46
C SER A 70 3.93 11.23 19.01
N LEU A 71 4.67 10.39 18.31
CA LEU A 71 4.24 9.07 17.91
C LEU A 71 4.87 8.01 18.82
N VAL A 72 4.07 7.06 19.28
CA VAL A 72 4.49 5.98 20.19
C VAL A 72 4.30 4.64 19.47
N GLU A 73 5.38 3.86 19.31
CA GLU A 73 5.42 2.58 18.63
C GLU A 73 5.95 1.47 19.54
N LYS A 74 5.17 0.38 19.67
CA LYS A 74 5.51 -0.70 20.61
C LYS A 74 6.76 -1.47 20.21
N ASN A 75 6.98 -1.66 18.91
CA ASN A 75 8.12 -2.43 18.43
C ASN A 75 9.40 -1.64 18.66
N SER A 76 10.48 -2.34 19.01
CA SER A 76 11.79 -1.72 19.22
C SER A 76 12.39 -1.10 17.96
N LYS A 77 11.94 -1.54 16.79
CA LYS A 77 12.24 -0.99 15.46
C LYS A 77 11.06 -1.23 14.51
N PRO A 78 11.04 -0.60 13.32
CA PRO A 78 10.06 -0.90 12.28
C PRO A 78 9.90 -2.41 12.03
N GLY A 79 8.79 -2.97 12.48
CA GLY A 79 8.52 -4.42 12.39
C GLY A 79 7.85 -4.86 11.11
N TYR A 80 7.93 -6.16 10.83
CA TYR A 80 7.28 -6.83 9.70
C TYR A 80 5.78 -6.52 9.60
N LYS A 81 5.32 -6.23 8.39
CA LYS A 81 3.90 -6.14 8.03
C LYS A 81 3.68 -6.61 6.59
N ILE A 82 2.59 -7.34 6.36
CA ILE A 82 2.07 -7.58 5.02
C ILE A 82 1.47 -6.30 4.41
N GLY A 83 1.38 -6.25 3.09
CA GLY A 83 0.87 -5.10 2.32
C GLY A 83 2.02 -4.30 1.73
N GLU A 84 2.50 -4.74 0.55
CA GLU A 84 3.76 -4.30 -0.05
C GLU A 84 3.56 -3.57 -1.38
N SER A 85 2.37 -3.66 -1.99
CA SER A 85 2.09 -3.06 -3.28
C SER A 85 1.44 -1.68 -3.14
N THR A 86 2.11 -0.65 -3.66
CA THR A 86 1.61 0.73 -3.65
C THR A 86 1.04 1.14 -5.01
N LEU A 87 0.38 2.29 -5.09
CA LEU A 87 -0.32 2.79 -6.27
C LEU A 87 0.06 4.25 -6.54
N PRO A 88 -0.27 4.81 -7.71
CA PRO A 88 0.12 6.17 -8.08
C PRO A 88 -0.18 7.25 -7.02
N VAL A 89 -1.28 7.16 -6.27
CA VAL A 89 -1.57 8.11 -5.18
C VAL A 89 -0.48 8.14 -4.10
N PHE A 90 0.08 6.99 -3.73
CA PHE A 90 1.16 6.90 -2.75
C PHE A 90 2.45 7.49 -3.34
N SER A 91 2.75 7.18 -4.60
CA SER A 91 3.90 7.76 -5.29
C SER A 91 3.78 9.28 -5.45
N MET A 92 2.58 9.81 -5.70
CA MET A 92 2.31 11.25 -5.77
C MET A 92 2.50 11.92 -4.41
N TRP A 93 2.06 11.28 -3.33
CA TRP A 93 2.31 11.74 -1.96
C TRP A 93 3.82 11.77 -1.64
N CYS A 94 4.56 10.71 -2.01
CA CYS A 94 6.01 10.67 -1.84
C CYS A 94 6.71 11.78 -2.65
N LYS A 95 6.33 11.95 -3.92
CA LYS A 95 6.85 13.01 -4.81
C LYS A 95 6.58 14.41 -4.24
N MET A 96 5.40 14.66 -3.68
CA MET A 96 5.05 15.92 -2.99
C MET A 96 5.95 16.18 -1.77
N HIS A 97 6.53 15.14 -1.20
CA HIS A 97 7.53 15.21 -0.12
C HIS A 97 8.98 14.98 -0.61
N ALA A 98 9.26 15.29 -1.88
CA ALA A 98 10.57 15.18 -2.55
C ALA A 98 11.16 13.76 -2.66
N LEU A 99 10.38 12.72 -2.36
CA LEU A 99 10.77 11.33 -2.51
C LEU A 99 10.34 10.80 -3.88
N THR A 100 11.11 11.13 -4.90
CA THR A 100 10.93 10.67 -6.29
C THR A 100 11.58 9.30 -6.55
N ALA A 101 11.37 8.80 -7.78
CA ALA A 101 11.81 7.48 -8.21
C ALA A 101 13.33 7.26 -8.09
N GLU A 102 14.13 8.29 -8.38
CA GLU A 102 15.58 8.21 -8.23
C GLU A 102 16.04 7.99 -6.77
N TYR A 103 15.23 8.24 -5.75
CA TYR A 103 15.62 7.90 -4.38
C TYR A 103 14.97 6.58 -3.95
N LEU A 104 13.68 6.43 -4.21
CA LEU A 104 12.90 5.30 -3.71
C LEU A 104 13.26 3.97 -4.38
N LEU A 105 13.65 3.96 -5.66
CA LEU A 105 14.04 2.74 -6.37
C LEU A 105 15.41 2.18 -5.93
N ARG A 106 16.17 2.90 -5.07
CA ARG A 106 17.37 2.33 -4.43
C ARG A 106 17.01 1.30 -3.35
N ILE A 107 15.86 1.48 -2.72
CA ILE A 107 15.47 0.72 -1.51
C ILE A 107 14.21 -0.12 -1.71
N PHE A 108 13.41 0.17 -2.74
CA PHE A 108 12.18 -0.53 -3.07
C PHE A 108 12.22 -1.13 -4.47
N GLY A 109 11.40 -2.15 -4.70
CA GLY A 109 11.19 -2.72 -6.02
C GLY A 109 10.35 -1.81 -6.91
N LEU A 110 10.59 -1.84 -8.22
CA LEU A 110 9.70 -1.19 -9.19
C LEU A 110 8.36 -1.91 -9.26
N LYS A 111 7.28 -1.13 -9.28
CA LYS A 111 5.96 -1.57 -9.74
C LYS A 111 5.61 -0.91 -11.08
N GLU A 112 5.43 -1.69 -12.14
CA GLU A 112 5.05 -1.22 -13.48
C GLU A 112 3.64 -1.65 -13.88
N GLY A 113 2.66 -1.46 -13.00
CA GLY A 113 1.26 -1.76 -13.31
C GLY A 113 0.71 -2.98 -12.58
N LEU A 114 -0.37 -3.53 -13.15
CA LEU A 114 -1.09 -4.67 -12.60
C LEU A 114 -1.41 -5.66 -13.72
N CYS A 115 -1.13 -6.94 -13.46
CA CYS A 115 -1.47 -8.04 -14.36
C CYS A 115 -2.38 -9.01 -13.64
N PHE A 116 -3.40 -9.50 -14.35
CA PHE A 116 -4.37 -10.46 -13.86
C PHE A 116 -4.44 -11.63 -14.83
N TYR A 117 -4.38 -12.84 -14.30
CA TYR A 117 -4.52 -14.10 -15.02
C TYR A 117 -5.71 -14.84 -14.41
N PHE A 118 -6.80 -14.98 -15.15
CA PHE A 118 -8.05 -15.57 -14.67
C PHE A 118 -8.13 -17.02 -15.11
N LEU A 119 -7.86 -17.93 -14.20
CA LEU A 119 -7.78 -19.36 -14.46
C LEU A 119 -9.17 -19.98 -14.62
N ASP A 120 -9.31 -20.85 -15.61
CA ASP A 120 -10.49 -21.69 -15.76
C ASP A 120 -10.36 -22.93 -14.85
N ARG A 121 -11.28 -23.07 -13.89
CA ARG A 121 -11.24 -24.16 -12.90
C ARG A 121 -11.61 -25.50 -13.54
N GLU A 122 -12.59 -25.51 -14.42
CA GLU A 122 -13.11 -26.71 -15.07
C GLU A 122 -12.26 -27.12 -16.27
N ASN A 123 -11.64 -26.17 -16.98
CA ASN A 123 -10.73 -26.41 -18.09
C ASN A 123 -9.28 -26.05 -17.70
N GLN A 124 -8.70 -26.82 -16.78
CA GLN A 124 -7.34 -26.63 -16.29
C GLN A 124 -6.32 -26.39 -17.42
N GLY A 125 -5.45 -25.40 -17.25
CA GLY A 125 -4.49 -24.96 -18.27
C GLY A 125 -4.99 -23.80 -19.14
N LYS A 126 -6.29 -23.48 -19.12
CA LYS A 126 -6.83 -22.29 -19.80
C LYS A 126 -6.95 -21.10 -18.84
N PHE A 127 -6.77 -19.90 -19.39
CA PHE A 127 -6.99 -18.64 -18.69
C PHE A 127 -7.23 -17.51 -19.71
N ASP A 128 -7.84 -16.42 -19.24
CA ASP A 128 -7.82 -15.11 -19.91
C ASP A 128 -7.00 -14.14 -19.06
N ASP A 129 -6.59 -13.00 -19.64
CA ASP A 129 -5.78 -12.01 -18.94
C ASP A 129 -6.29 -10.57 -19.06
N PHE A 130 -5.91 -9.77 -18.06
CA PHE A 130 -6.01 -8.32 -18.10
C PHE A 130 -4.69 -7.72 -17.66
N VAL A 131 -4.09 -6.90 -18.53
CA VAL A 131 -2.78 -6.27 -18.28
C VAL A 131 -2.91 -4.78 -18.47
N ILE A 132 -2.58 -4.02 -17.43
CA ILE A 132 -2.53 -2.56 -17.41
C ILE A 132 -1.12 -2.09 -17.03
N ASN A 133 -0.60 -1.15 -17.80
CA ASN A 133 0.67 -0.48 -17.51
C ASN A 133 0.63 0.36 -16.24
N GLY A 134 1.82 0.62 -15.70
CA GLY A 134 2.04 1.72 -14.78
C GLY A 134 1.98 3.07 -15.49
N THR A 135 2.77 4.01 -14.99
CA THR A 135 2.93 5.34 -15.59
C THR A 135 4.30 5.44 -16.26
N ALA A 136 4.40 6.27 -17.30
CA ALA A 136 5.69 6.60 -17.91
C ALA A 136 6.67 7.07 -16.82
N GLY A 137 7.90 6.55 -16.83
CA GLY A 137 8.89 6.81 -15.79
C GLY A 137 9.25 8.29 -15.62
N THR A 138 9.11 9.08 -16.69
CA THR A 138 9.30 10.55 -16.69
C THR A 138 8.22 11.31 -15.90
N LEU A 139 7.08 10.68 -15.61
CA LEU A 139 5.98 11.28 -14.86
C LEU A 139 5.97 10.83 -13.41
N LEU A 140 5.94 9.50 -13.21
CA LEU A 140 5.80 8.85 -11.92
C LEU A 140 6.25 7.38 -12.01
N SER A 141 6.74 6.82 -10.90
CA SER A 141 7.05 5.38 -10.79
C SER A 141 6.21 4.74 -9.68
N GLY A 142 5.87 3.47 -9.84
CA GLY A 142 5.24 2.66 -8.79
C GLY A 142 6.28 1.91 -7.94
N TYR A 143 5.92 1.56 -6.70
CA TYR A 143 6.82 0.90 -5.77
C TYR A 143 6.22 -0.37 -5.13
N GLN A 144 7.04 -1.41 -5.05
CA GLN A 144 6.85 -2.58 -4.20
C GLN A 144 7.75 -2.41 -2.98
N ILE A 145 7.14 -2.15 -1.82
CA ILE A 145 7.83 -1.73 -0.60
C ILE A 145 7.98 -2.89 0.38
N GLU A 146 9.16 -3.05 0.97
CA GLU A 146 9.30 -3.80 2.21
C GLU A 146 8.89 -2.90 3.39
N ARG A 147 7.99 -3.39 4.24
CA ARG A 147 7.36 -2.57 5.28
C ARG A 147 8.30 -2.12 6.40
N PRO A 148 9.20 -2.95 6.96
CA PRO A 148 10.27 -2.45 7.83
C PRO A 148 11.05 -1.28 7.22
N THR A 149 11.38 -1.38 5.94
CA THR A 149 12.14 -0.37 5.19
C THR A 149 11.34 0.92 4.96
N SER A 150 10.05 0.84 4.60
CA SER A 150 9.20 2.04 4.46
C SER A 150 8.92 2.75 5.77
N GLU A 151 8.64 2.00 6.83
CA GLU A 151 8.41 2.59 8.14
C GLU A 151 9.69 3.24 8.71
N LEU A 152 10.87 2.69 8.41
CA LEU A 152 12.14 3.34 8.76
C LEU A 152 12.36 4.65 8.01
N LEU A 153 12.18 4.66 6.68
CA LEU A 153 12.29 5.86 5.86
C LEU A 153 11.36 6.97 6.38
N PHE A 154 10.10 6.62 6.64
CA PHE A 154 9.12 7.59 7.12
C PHE A 154 9.33 7.97 8.59
N THR A 155 9.93 7.11 9.42
CA THR A 155 10.38 7.51 10.76
C THR A 155 11.40 8.64 10.66
N LEU A 156 12.42 8.49 9.81
CA LEU A 156 13.47 9.50 9.64
C LEU A 156 12.92 10.78 9.01
N LEU A 157 12.04 10.67 8.00
CA LEU A 157 11.40 11.84 7.38
C LEU A 157 10.52 12.60 8.38
N ALA A 158 9.77 11.89 9.23
CA ALA A 158 8.97 12.51 10.29
C ALA A 158 9.84 13.23 11.32
N GLN A 159 10.93 12.60 11.76
CA GLN A 159 11.92 13.21 12.68
C GLN A 159 12.52 14.49 12.08
N ARG A 160 12.93 14.47 10.80
CA ARG A 160 13.38 15.67 10.07
C ARG A 160 12.31 16.74 9.90
N SER A 161 11.03 16.35 10.02
CA SER A 161 9.88 17.26 9.92
C SER A 161 9.43 17.80 11.29
N GLY A 162 10.16 17.52 12.38
CA GLY A 162 9.85 18.01 13.72
C GLY A 162 8.90 17.12 14.52
N VAL A 163 8.58 15.91 14.04
CA VAL A 163 7.79 14.92 14.78
C VAL A 163 8.72 14.07 15.64
N ASN A 164 8.33 13.81 16.88
CA ASN A 164 9.08 12.90 17.75
C ASN A 164 8.48 11.50 17.69
N ILE A 165 9.31 10.48 17.44
CA ILE A 165 8.89 9.08 17.31
C ILE A 165 9.61 8.24 18.36
N TYR A 166 8.84 7.52 19.16
CA TYR A 166 9.34 6.71 20.26
C TYR A 166 9.04 5.23 20.00
N HIS A 167 10.03 4.51 19.47
CA HIS A 167 10.02 3.06 19.36
C HIS A 167 10.30 2.40 20.72
N GLY A 168 9.84 1.15 20.89
CA GLY A 168 9.97 0.39 22.14
C GLY A 168 9.10 0.91 23.29
N ALA A 169 8.09 1.72 22.99
CA ALA A 169 7.17 2.32 23.96
C ALA A 169 5.73 1.97 23.59
N GLU A 170 4.90 1.62 24.57
CA GLU A 170 3.51 1.20 24.32
C GLU A 170 2.53 2.13 25.04
N VAL A 171 1.50 2.60 24.32
CA VAL A 171 0.37 3.27 24.97
C VAL A 171 -0.39 2.26 25.83
N ASN A 172 -0.45 2.52 27.12
CA ASN A 172 -1.28 1.77 28.05
C ASN A 172 -2.72 2.28 27.93
N PHE A 173 -3.52 1.64 27.08
CA PHE A 173 -4.90 2.03 26.82
C PHE A 173 -5.83 1.91 28.03
N ASP A 174 -5.45 1.18 29.08
CA ASP A 174 -6.28 1.00 30.27
C ASP A 174 -6.00 2.09 31.31
N ALA A 175 -4.76 2.58 31.37
CA ALA A 175 -4.39 3.74 32.19
C ALA A 175 -4.62 5.09 31.49
N THR A 176 -4.80 5.10 30.17
CA THR A 176 -5.03 6.30 29.37
C THR A 176 -6.43 6.86 29.60
N LYS A 177 -6.51 8.18 29.85
CA LYS A 177 -7.77 8.92 29.96
C LYS A 177 -7.87 9.89 28.79
N VAL A 178 -8.91 9.74 27.99
CA VAL A 178 -9.18 10.60 26.82
C VAL A 178 -10.48 11.35 27.08
N ASN A 179 -10.43 12.68 27.05
CA ASN A 179 -11.59 13.53 27.23
C ASN A 179 -11.58 14.65 26.19
N GLY A 180 -12.75 15.22 25.92
CA GLY A 180 -12.93 16.29 24.97
C GLY A 180 -12.32 17.63 25.39
N GLY A 181 -12.06 18.49 24.40
CA GLY A 181 -11.44 19.80 24.57
C GLY A 181 -9.91 19.80 24.62
N LEU A 182 -9.31 20.97 24.81
CA LEU A 182 -7.86 21.16 24.75
C LEU A 182 -7.15 20.69 26.02
N ASN A 183 -6.07 19.94 25.85
CA ASN A 183 -5.19 19.43 26.91
C ASN A 183 -5.93 18.60 27.98
N LYS A 184 -7.00 17.90 27.60
CA LYS A 184 -7.83 17.07 28.50
C LYS A 184 -7.55 15.56 28.42
N CYS A 185 -6.61 15.16 27.57
CA CYS A 185 -6.13 13.79 27.51
C CYS A 185 -4.88 13.61 28.38
N ASN A 186 -4.80 12.46 29.04
CA ASN A 186 -3.63 11.99 29.75
C ASN A 186 -3.28 10.58 29.24
N ILE A 187 -2.29 10.50 28.35
CA ILE A 187 -1.93 9.27 27.64
C ILE A 187 -0.87 8.52 28.43
N GLY A 188 -1.26 7.42 29.07
CA GLY A 188 -0.34 6.59 29.86
C GLY A 188 0.59 5.78 28.95
N ILE A 189 1.88 5.79 29.23
CA ILE A 189 2.91 5.07 28.46
C ILE A 189 3.57 4.00 29.34
N ALA A 190 3.72 2.79 28.80
CA ALA A 190 4.42 1.67 29.42
C ALA A 190 5.71 1.34 28.66
N LYS A 191 6.74 0.92 29.39
CA LYS A 191 7.93 0.24 28.82
C LYS A 191 7.62 -1.24 28.62
N GLY A 192 7.06 -1.60 27.46
CA GLY A 192 6.80 -3.00 27.08
C GLY A 192 5.42 -3.55 27.46
N LYS A 193 5.28 -4.88 27.42
CA LYS A 193 3.98 -5.57 27.52
C LYS A 193 3.45 -5.67 28.96
N VAL A 194 2.32 -4.99 29.18
CA VAL A 194 1.13 -5.30 30.01
C VAL A 194 1.36 -5.94 31.39
N ASN A 195 1.40 -5.10 32.43
CA ASN A 195 0.60 -5.20 33.68
C ASN A 195 0.98 -4.19 34.78
N ASP A 196 1.95 -3.31 34.56
CA ASP A 196 2.33 -2.31 35.56
C ASP A 196 1.76 -0.91 35.30
N THR A 197 1.67 -0.14 36.40
CA THR A 197 1.44 1.30 36.45
C THR A 197 2.17 2.01 35.30
N PRO A 198 1.54 2.95 34.56
CA PRO A 198 2.25 3.67 33.51
C PRO A 198 3.52 4.30 34.08
N GLU A 199 4.66 4.09 33.40
CA GLU A 199 5.95 4.64 33.83
C GLU A 199 5.92 6.17 33.74
N THR A 200 5.18 6.69 32.77
CA THR A 200 4.96 8.12 32.55
C THR A 200 3.65 8.36 31.82
N SER A 201 3.25 9.62 31.68
CA SER A 201 2.12 10.02 30.85
C SER A 201 2.42 11.29 30.06
N ILE A 202 1.71 11.43 28.95
CA ILE A 202 1.79 12.62 28.07
C ILE A 202 0.44 13.34 28.15
N GLN A 203 0.45 14.59 28.61
CA GLN A 203 -0.70 15.47 28.51
C GLN A 203 -0.92 15.85 27.05
N SER A 204 -2.13 15.71 26.52
CA SER A 204 -2.44 16.07 25.14
C SER A 204 -3.86 16.56 24.90
N SER A 205 -4.09 17.14 23.72
CA SER A 205 -5.43 17.51 23.25
C SER A 205 -6.09 16.40 22.43
N LEU A 206 -5.29 15.60 21.72
CA LEU A 206 -5.81 14.55 20.84
C LEU A 206 -4.97 13.27 20.91
N LEU A 207 -5.66 12.12 20.96
CA LEU A 207 -5.11 10.79 20.71
C LEU A 207 -5.53 10.29 19.32
N VAL A 208 -4.56 9.97 18.47
CA VAL A 208 -4.80 9.34 17.17
C VAL A 208 -4.54 7.84 17.27
N ASP A 209 -5.59 7.02 17.10
CA ASP A 209 -5.52 5.57 17.03
C ASP A 209 -5.05 5.14 15.62
N ALA A 210 -3.74 4.88 15.51
CA ALA A 210 -3.09 4.31 14.34
C ALA A 210 -2.67 2.85 14.61
N THR A 211 -3.32 2.16 15.56
CA THR A 211 -3.00 0.77 15.92
C THR A 211 -3.49 -0.26 14.90
N GLY A 212 -3.99 0.21 13.75
CA GLY A 212 -4.49 -0.61 12.65
C GLY A 212 -5.60 -1.55 13.10
N ARG A 213 -5.59 -2.79 12.60
CA ARG A 213 -6.61 -3.80 12.91
C ARG A 213 -6.81 -4.12 14.39
N PHE A 214 -5.89 -3.71 15.26
CA PHE A 214 -6.02 -3.91 16.70
C PHE A 214 -7.05 -2.95 17.32
N ARG A 215 -7.38 -1.83 16.66
CA ARG A 215 -8.49 -0.92 16.99
C ARG A 215 -8.51 -0.53 18.49
N ARG A 216 -7.36 -0.22 19.06
CA ARG A 216 -7.20 -0.19 20.54
C ARG A 216 -8.04 0.90 21.22
N VAL A 217 -8.43 1.95 20.50
CA VAL A 217 -9.39 2.97 20.95
C VAL A 217 -10.78 2.71 20.36
N ALA A 218 -10.87 2.50 19.04
CA ALA A 218 -12.17 2.33 18.37
C ALA A 218 -12.98 1.13 18.93
N SER A 219 -12.32 0.04 19.32
CA SER A 219 -12.98 -1.14 19.89
C SER A 219 -13.62 -0.91 21.27
N LYS A 220 -13.13 0.08 22.03
CA LYS A 220 -13.73 0.49 23.32
C LYS A 220 -15.02 1.30 23.12
N ASN A 221 -15.21 1.87 21.92
CA ASN A 221 -16.31 2.77 21.62
C ASN A 221 -17.39 2.13 20.72
N ALA A 222 -17.05 1.07 19.97
CA ALA A 222 -18.02 0.26 19.24
C ALA A 222 -17.50 -1.15 18.93
N PRO A 223 -18.38 -2.16 18.97
CA PRO A 223 -18.05 -3.51 18.52
C PRO A 223 -17.64 -3.50 17.04
N LEU A 224 -16.79 -4.44 16.67
CA LEU A 224 -16.34 -4.62 15.28
C LEU A 224 -17.54 -4.94 14.38
N HIS A 225 -17.73 -4.20 13.28
CA HIS A 225 -18.76 -4.53 12.29
C HIS A 225 -18.21 -5.50 11.23
N ARG A 226 -18.99 -6.54 10.93
CA ARG A 226 -18.76 -7.49 9.84
C ARG A 226 -19.88 -7.36 8.83
N PHE A 227 -19.53 -7.43 7.56
CA PHE A 227 -20.48 -7.41 6.46
C PHE A 227 -21.11 -8.78 6.26
N GLU A 228 -22.34 -8.80 5.74
CA GLU A 228 -23.08 -10.02 5.43
C GLU A 228 -22.42 -10.84 4.31
N GLY A 229 -22.68 -12.15 4.32
CA GLY A 229 -22.12 -13.12 3.38
C GLY A 229 -20.72 -13.60 3.76
N TRP A 230 -19.99 -14.14 2.78
CA TRP A 230 -18.62 -14.63 2.98
C TRP A 230 -17.62 -13.50 3.28
N ASN A 231 -16.59 -13.85 4.03
CA ASN A 231 -15.39 -13.06 4.26
C ASN A 231 -14.20 -13.73 3.57
N TYR A 232 -12.98 -13.32 3.89
CA TYR A 232 -11.76 -13.79 3.25
C TYR A 232 -10.74 -14.20 4.30
N ASP A 233 -9.98 -15.23 3.96
CA ASP A 233 -8.77 -15.64 4.66
C ASP A 233 -7.58 -15.42 3.74
N ALA A 234 -6.42 -15.07 4.31
CA ALA A 234 -5.17 -14.99 3.59
C ALA A 234 -4.08 -15.83 4.23
N PHE A 235 -3.25 -16.47 3.42
CA PHE A 235 -2.10 -17.26 3.86
C PHE A 235 -0.97 -17.14 2.83
N TRP A 236 0.25 -16.96 3.32
CA TRP A 236 1.36 -16.51 2.48
C TRP A 236 2.73 -16.89 3.05
N GLY A 237 3.74 -16.79 2.19
CA GLY A 237 5.15 -16.98 2.49
C GLY A 237 6.01 -16.09 1.59
N TYR A 238 7.32 -16.13 1.82
CA TYR A 238 8.31 -15.41 1.01
C TYR A 238 9.19 -16.40 0.29
N PHE A 239 9.47 -16.10 -0.98
CA PHE A 239 10.16 -17.01 -1.88
C PHE A 239 11.33 -16.30 -2.55
N THR A 240 12.28 -17.09 -3.06
CA THR A 240 13.34 -16.59 -3.92
C THR A 240 12.76 -15.99 -5.20
N ASN A 241 13.47 -15.04 -5.80
CA ASN A 241 13.09 -14.53 -7.10
C ASN A 241 13.73 -15.38 -8.21
N PRO A 242 12.96 -15.93 -9.16
CA PRO A 242 13.50 -16.73 -10.24
C PRO A 242 14.46 -15.91 -11.10
N THR A 243 15.57 -16.53 -11.48
CA THR A 243 16.59 -15.92 -12.35
C THR A 243 16.14 -15.83 -13.81
N ASP A 244 15.29 -16.76 -14.24
CA ASP A 244 14.73 -16.81 -15.59
C ASP A 244 13.18 -16.82 -15.55
N THR A 245 12.59 -15.69 -15.89
CA THR A 245 11.12 -15.52 -15.95
C THR A 245 10.53 -15.90 -17.31
N SER A 246 11.35 -16.25 -18.31
CA SER A 246 10.87 -16.67 -19.64
C SER A 246 10.15 -18.02 -19.60
N LYS A 247 10.38 -18.82 -18.55
CA LYS A 247 9.75 -20.14 -18.31
C LYS A 247 8.48 -20.05 -17.49
N MET A 248 7.93 -18.86 -17.27
CA MET A 248 6.65 -18.71 -16.58
C MET A 248 5.51 -19.23 -17.47
N PRO A 249 4.50 -19.90 -16.89
CA PRO A 249 3.38 -20.46 -17.66
C PRO A 249 2.43 -19.40 -18.25
N PHE A 250 2.68 -18.12 -17.98
CA PHE A 250 1.90 -17.01 -18.50
C PHE A 250 2.71 -16.26 -19.57
N PRO A 251 2.25 -16.22 -20.83
CA PRO A 251 2.88 -15.45 -21.89
C PRO A 251 3.02 -13.97 -21.51
N HIS A 252 4.16 -13.38 -21.85
CA HIS A 252 4.49 -11.98 -21.54
C HIS A 252 4.44 -11.66 -20.04
N TYR A 253 4.72 -12.63 -19.16
CA TYR A 253 4.85 -12.37 -17.73
C TYR A 253 5.98 -11.40 -17.43
N GLU A 254 5.69 -10.38 -16.64
CA GLU A 254 6.65 -9.36 -16.22
C GLU A 254 6.64 -9.26 -14.69
N SER A 255 7.75 -9.62 -14.04
CA SER A 255 7.80 -9.70 -12.57
C SER A 255 7.77 -8.33 -11.86
N CYS A 256 7.88 -7.22 -12.58
CA CYS A 256 7.74 -5.87 -12.01
C CYS A 256 6.27 -5.46 -11.82
N ASN A 257 5.31 -6.20 -12.37
CA ASN A 257 3.91 -5.95 -12.06
C ASN A 257 3.57 -6.41 -10.65
N THR A 258 2.46 -5.88 -10.10
CA THR A 258 1.72 -6.69 -9.13
C THR A 258 0.92 -7.71 -9.94
N ASN A 259 1.32 -8.98 -9.89
CA ASN A 259 0.63 -10.03 -10.63
C ASN A 259 -0.43 -10.68 -9.74
N HIS A 260 -1.57 -11.01 -10.35
CA HIS A 260 -2.74 -11.59 -9.71
C HIS A 260 -3.11 -12.86 -10.46
N ILE A 261 -3.08 -14.01 -9.79
CA ILE A 261 -3.55 -15.27 -10.36
C ILE A 261 -4.92 -15.54 -9.75
N CYS A 262 -5.97 -15.28 -10.51
CA CYS A 262 -7.36 -15.25 -10.07
C CYS A 262 -8.09 -16.55 -10.44
N PHE A 263 -8.97 -17.03 -9.57
CA PHE A 263 -9.75 -18.26 -9.76
C PHE A 263 -11.04 -18.19 -8.90
N PRO A 264 -12.01 -19.11 -9.05
CA PRO A 264 -13.31 -18.98 -8.39
C PRO A 264 -13.29 -18.76 -6.87
N GLU A 265 -12.38 -19.41 -6.15
CA GLU A 265 -12.28 -19.26 -4.69
C GLU A 265 -11.56 -17.98 -4.24
N GLY A 266 -10.81 -17.30 -5.12
CA GLY A 266 -10.05 -16.11 -4.77
C GLY A 266 -8.90 -15.81 -5.73
N TRP A 267 -7.73 -15.46 -5.19
CA TRP A 267 -6.58 -15.12 -6.01
C TRP A 267 -5.25 -15.22 -5.25
N ILE A 268 -4.14 -15.24 -6.00
CA ILE A 268 -2.77 -15.16 -5.49
C ILE A 268 -2.18 -13.79 -5.83
N TRP A 269 -1.57 -13.10 -4.86
CA TRP A 269 -0.68 -11.98 -5.18
C TRP A 269 0.73 -12.50 -5.43
N VAL A 270 1.41 -11.91 -6.42
CA VAL A 270 2.84 -12.10 -6.65
C VAL A 270 3.51 -10.72 -6.70
N ILE A 271 4.35 -10.45 -5.72
CA ILE A 271 5.02 -9.16 -5.55
C ILE A 271 6.52 -9.40 -5.41
N ARG A 272 7.29 -9.04 -6.45
CA ARG A 272 8.75 -8.97 -6.37
C ARG A 272 9.17 -7.70 -5.65
N LEU A 273 9.95 -7.81 -4.59
CA LEU A 273 10.43 -6.67 -3.82
C LEU A 273 11.88 -6.86 -3.34
N LEU A 274 12.49 -5.75 -2.96
CA LEU A 274 13.80 -5.73 -2.32
C LEU A 274 13.63 -5.92 -0.82
N SER A 275 14.39 -6.84 -0.23
CA SER A 275 14.43 -7.02 1.22
C SER A 275 15.80 -6.65 1.79
N TRP A 276 15.76 -5.89 2.88
CA TRP A 276 16.88 -5.45 3.71
C TRP A 276 16.87 -6.14 5.08
N GLU A 277 16.16 -7.26 5.21
CA GLU A 277 16.06 -7.99 6.47
C GLU A 277 17.44 -8.50 6.94
N GLY A 278 17.65 -8.52 8.26
CA GLY A 278 18.92 -8.93 8.88
C GLY A 278 19.99 -7.85 9.01
N ASN A 279 19.74 -6.61 8.58
CA ASN A 279 20.69 -5.51 8.75
C ASN A 279 20.60 -4.81 10.12
N PRO A 280 21.71 -4.24 10.63
CA PRO A 280 21.68 -3.36 11.80
C PRO A 280 20.86 -2.09 11.53
N THR A 281 19.98 -1.74 12.47
CA THR A 281 19.10 -0.57 12.36
C THR A 281 19.89 0.73 12.14
N ALA A 282 20.99 0.92 12.86
CA ALA A 282 21.81 2.12 12.79
C ALA A 282 22.41 2.34 11.38
N ASN A 283 22.93 1.28 10.76
CA ASN A 283 23.48 1.34 9.41
C ASN A 283 22.39 1.64 8.37
N MET A 284 21.20 1.06 8.54
CA MET A 284 20.04 1.40 7.71
C MET A 284 19.64 2.87 7.89
N MET A 285 19.70 3.42 9.10
CA MET A 285 19.43 4.85 9.35
C MET A 285 20.42 5.77 8.62
N ASP A 286 21.71 5.42 8.61
CA ASP A 286 22.75 6.16 7.89
C ASP A 286 22.50 6.17 6.38
N MET A 287 22.22 5.00 5.79
CA MET A 287 21.90 4.87 4.36
C MET A 287 20.65 5.65 3.97
N MET A 288 19.58 5.54 4.76
CA MET A 288 18.33 6.25 4.51
C MET A 288 18.50 7.76 4.65
N THR A 289 19.28 8.20 5.65
CA THR A 289 19.58 9.62 5.86
C THR A 289 20.39 10.18 4.70
N TYR A 290 21.36 9.43 4.18
CA TYR A 290 22.10 9.80 2.97
C TYR A 290 21.17 9.97 1.76
N LEU A 291 20.21 9.06 1.56
CA LEU A 291 19.22 9.19 0.48
C LEU A 291 18.30 10.41 0.67
N LEU A 292 17.89 10.71 1.91
CA LEU A 292 17.13 11.91 2.23
C LEU A 292 17.93 13.19 1.96
N ASP A 293 19.21 13.22 2.32
CA ASP A 293 20.10 14.35 2.03
C ASP A 293 20.31 14.52 0.51
N CYS A 294 20.40 13.42 -0.24
CA CYS A 294 20.42 13.45 -1.71
C CYS A 294 19.12 14.04 -2.29
N ALA A 295 17.97 13.64 -1.73
CA ALA A 295 16.67 14.13 -2.15
C ALA A 295 16.49 15.63 -1.91
N GLU A 296 16.86 16.10 -0.72
CA GLU A 296 16.83 17.51 -0.37
C GLU A 296 17.79 18.35 -1.23
N SER A 297 18.92 17.77 -1.63
CA SER A 297 19.89 18.43 -2.51
C SER A 297 19.54 18.35 -4.00
N GLY A 298 18.53 17.56 -4.38
CA GLY A 298 18.16 17.34 -5.78
C GLY A 298 19.24 16.63 -6.61
N VAL A 299 19.94 15.66 -6.01
CA VAL A 299 21.02 14.93 -6.69
C VAL A 299 20.44 14.15 -7.89
N PRO A 300 20.96 14.33 -9.12
CA PRO A 300 20.49 13.59 -10.28
C PRO A 300 20.63 12.09 -10.12
N GLY A 301 19.67 11.33 -10.65
CA GLY A 301 19.63 9.88 -10.44
C GLY A 301 20.88 9.13 -10.90
N ASP A 302 21.57 9.54 -11.96
CA ASP A 302 22.82 8.87 -12.41
C ASP A 302 24.06 9.18 -11.54
N GLN A 303 23.92 10.10 -10.59
CA GLN A 303 24.96 10.47 -9.61
C GLN A 303 24.71 9.87 -8.22
N ILE A 304 23.52 9.34 -7.96
CA ILE A 304 23.22 8.64 -6.71
C ILE A 304 23.76 7.20 -6.83
N PRO A 305 24.53 6.72 -5.85
CA PRO A 305 24.98 5.33 -5.80
C PRO A 305 23.83 4.34 -6.02
N SER A 306 24.12 3.25 -6.71
CA SER A 306 23.21 2.13 -6.92
C SER A 306 22.94 1.38 -5.61
N THR A 307 21.90 0.54 -5.58
CA THR A 307 21.58 -0.33 -4.43
C THR A 307 22.81 -1.16 -4.00
N ASP A 308 23.56 -1.73 -4.93
CA ASP A 308 24.80 -2.48 -4.66
C ASP A 308 25.89 -1.63 -4.00
N GLU A 309 26.06 -0.39 -4.47
CA GLU A 309 27.05 0.53 -3.94
C GLU A 309 26.64 1.03 -2.55
N LEU A 310 25.37 1.39 -2.35
CA LEU A 310 24.83 1.77 -1.04
C LEU A 310 24.99 0.64 -0.03
N ALA A 311 24.70 -0.60 -0.42
CA ALA A 311 24.87 -1.75 0.45
C ALA A 311 26.34 -1.88 0.91
N LYS A 312 27.31 -1.73 0.00
CA LYS A 312 28.74 -1.75 0.35
C LYS A 312 29.14 -0.55 1.21
N MET A 313 28.70 0.66 0.85
CA MET A 313 29.04 1.90 1.55
C MET A 313 28.62 1.86 3.02
N PHE A 314 27.45 1.31 3.33
CA PHE A 314 26.90 1.30 4.69
C PHE A 314 27.02 -0.05 5.40
N GLY A 315 27.74 -1.02 4.81
CA GLY A 315 27.95 -2.34 5.42
C GLY A 315 26.66 -3.16 5.54
N LEU A 316 25.78 -3.05 4.55
CA LEU A 316 24.47 -3.69 4.49
C LEU A 316 24.47 -4.86 3.50
N LYS A 317 23.45 -5.72 3.63
CA LYS A 317 23.12 -6.77 2.67
C LYS A 317 21.68 -6.60 2.21
N TYR A 318 21.38 -7.05 1.02
CA TYR A 318 20.00 -7.08 0.54
C TYR A 318 19.80 -8.31 -0.33
N ARG A 319 18.54 -8.65 -0.58
CA ARG A 319 18.18 -9.68 -1.56
C ARG A 319 16.85 -9.37 -2.23
N TRP A 320 16.67 -9.87 -3.44
CA TRP A 320 15.36 -9.89 -4.09
C TRP A 320 14.55 -11.08 -3.56
N VAL A 321 13.33 -10.79 -3.11
CA VAL A 321 12.36 -11.80 -2.68
C VAL A 321 11.06 -11.62 -3.46
N THR A 322 10.24 -12.66 -3.46
CA THR A 322 8.88 -12.62 -3.96
C THR A 322 7.92 -12.94 -2.83
N SER A 323 7.06 -11.99 -2.50
CA SER A 323 5.91 -12.18 -1.61
C SER A 323 4.81 -12.87 -2.41
N LEU A 324 4.42 -14.06 -1.96
CA LEU A 324 3.40 -14.90 -2.59
C LEU A 324 2.37 -15.30 -1.55
N GLY A 325 1.11 -15.00 -1.84
CA GLY A 325 0.04 -15.35 -0.91
C GLY A 325 -1.32 -15.42 -1.55
N PHE A 326 -2.14 -16.27 -0.96
CA PHE A 326 -3.52 -16.46 -1.33
C PHE A 326 -4.41 -15.53 -0.51
N ALA A 327 -5.44 -14.98 -1.16
CA ALA A 327 -6.58 -14.37 -0.50
C ALA A 327 -7.85 -15.02 -1.07
N VAL A 328 -8.47 -15.88 -0.27
CA VAL A 328 -9.58 -16.74 -0.70
C VAL A 328 -10.80 -16.52 0.19
N ARG A 329 -11.98 -16.81 -0.34
CA ARG A 329 -13.22 -16.75 0.43
C ARG A 329 -13.17 -17.75 1.59
N ASN A 330 -13.79 -17.39 2.70
CA ASN A 330 -13.83 -18.24 3.89
C ASN A 330 -14.96 -19.29 3.88
N ASP A 331 -15.74 -19.36 2.80
CA ASP A 331 -16.74 -20.39 2.51
C ASP A 331 -16.21 -21.48 1.56
N VAL A 332 -14.88 -21.56 1.40
CA VAL A 332 -14.21 -22.69 0.74
C VAL A 332 -14.28 -23.92 1.63
N GLU A 333 -14.74 -25.03 1.06
CA GLU A 333 -14.69 -26.35 1.68
C GLU A 333 -13.29 -26.97 1.49
N TYR A 334 -12.63 -27.29 2.59
CA TYR A 334 -11.34 -27.98 2.59
C TYR A 334 -11.54 -29.46 2.97
N PRO A 335 -10.71 -30.39 2.46
CA PRO A 335 -10.64 -31.75 2.98
C PRO A 335 -10.49 -31.80 4.51
N GLU A 336 -11.09 -32.80 5.16
CA GLU A 336 -10.96 -32.98 6.62
C GLU A 336 -9.51 -33.25 7.02
N ASP A 337 -8.81 -34.11 6.27
CA ASP A 337 -7.38 -34.36 6.44
C ASP A 337 -6.57 -33.54 5.42
N MET A 338 -5.81 -32.59 5.97
CA MET A 338 -4.90 -31.72 5.22
C MET A 338 -3.43 -32.01 5.54
N SER A 339 -3.13 -33.11 6.23
CA SER A 339 -1.77 -33.45 6.70
C SER A 339 -0.77 -33.65 5.56
N ALA A 340 -1.23 -34.10 4.39
CA ALA A 340 -0.42 -34.27 3.18
C ALA A 340 0.16 -32.93 2.65
N TYR A 341 -0.41 -31.79 3.04
CA TYR A 341 -0.02 -30.47 2.53
C TYR A 341 0.90 -29.70 3.48
N GLY A 342 1.31 -30.28 4.62
CA GLY A 342 2.25 -29.66 5.54
C GLY A 342 1.90 -29.86 7.01
N THR A 343 2.62 -29.16 7.86
CA THR A 343 2.54 -29.31 9.32
C THR A 343 1.78 -28.16 9.99
N ARG A 344 1.73 -27.00 9.35
CA ARG A 344 1.06 -25.79 9.87
C ARG A 344 -0.18 -25.45 9.03
N GLU A 345 -1.19 -24.83 9.63
CA GLU A 345 -2.43 -24.50 8.90
C GLU A 345 -2.18 -23.62 7.66
N ALA A 346 -1.35 -22.59 7.80
CA ALA A 346 -0.99 -21.68 6.70
C ALA A 346 -0.36 -22.42 5.51
N GLU A 347 0.65 -23.24 5.81
CA GLU A 347 1.36 -24.11 4.85
C GLU A 347 0.39 -25.08 4.16
N ARG A 348 -0.45 -25.77 4.94
CA ARG A 348 -1.43 -26.73 4.41
C ARG A 348 -2.39 -26.08 3.42
N ARG A 349 -2.95 -24.92 3.77
CA ARG A 349 -3.86 -24.20 2.88
C ARG A 349 -3.15 -23.67 1.63
N PHE A 350 -1.93 -23.14 1.79
CA PHE A 350 -1.12 -22.67 0.67
C PHE A 350 -0.86 -23.80 -0.32
N ASN A 351 -0.28 -24.90 0.15
CA ASN A 351 0.10 -26.05 -0.67
C ASN A 351 -1.13 -26.76 -1.27
N TYR A 352 -2.26 -26.81 -0.56
CA TYR A 352 -3.52 -27.33 -1.11
C TYR A 352 -3.94 -26.56 -2.37
N PHE A 353 -3.95 -25.23 -2.34
CA PHE A 353 -4.29 -24.45 -3.52
C PHE A 353 -3.23 -24.50 -4.61
N THR A 354 -1.95 -24.62 -4.24
CA THR A 354 -0.87 -24.85 -5.20
C THR A 354 -1.10 -26.14 -5.99
N GLU A 355 -1.47 -27.22 -5.33
CA GLU A 355 -1.72 -28.52 -5.96
C GLU A 355 -3.07 -28.58 -6.72
N LYS A 356 -4.05 -27.77 -6.32
CA LYS A 356 -5.40 -27.77 -6.91
C LYS A 356 -5.45 -27.29 -8.36
N TYR A 357 -4.54 -26.40 -8.77
CA TYR A 357 -4.55 -25.78 -10.10
C TYR A 357 -3.25 -26.02 -10.84
N THR A 358 -3.31 -26.60 -12.05
CA THR A 358 -2.11 -26.99 -12.82
C THR A 358 -1.20 -25.80 -13.12
N LEU A 359 -1.77 -24.66 -13.53
CA LEU A 359 -1.00 -23.44 -13.81
C LEU A 359 -0.37 -22.84 -12.55
N ILE A 360 -1.04 -22.94 -11.39
CA ILE A 360 -0.48 -22.47 -10.12
C ILE A 360 0.68 -23.38 -9.72
N LYS A 361 0.53 -24.71 -9.83
CA LYS A 361 1.59 -25.66 -9.55
C LYS A 361 2.82 -25.43 -10.43
N GLU A 362 2.63 -25.26 -11.74
CA GLU A 362 3.71 -24.97 -12.68
C GLU A 362 4.38 -23.63 -12.38
N PHE A 363 3.60 -22.60 -12.05
CA PHE A 363 4.11 -21.30 -11.67
C PHE A 363 4.94 -21.37 -10.39
N MET A 364 4.40 -21.99 -9.34
CA MET A 364 5.07 -22.14 -8.04
C MET A 364 6.34 -23.00 -8.13
N SER A 365 6.44 -23.90 -9.12
CA SER A 365 7.65 -24.69 -9.38
C SER A 365 8.90 -23.86 -9.70
N LYS A 366 8.74 -22.55 -9.96
CA LYS A 366 9.84 -21.62 -10.28
C LYS A 366 10.37 -20.86 -9.07
N PHE A 367 9.78 -21.08 -7.89
CA PHE A 367 10.06 -20.35 -6.66
C PHE A 367 10.52 -21.30 -5.57
N GLU A 368 11.52 -20.89 -4.79
CA GLU A 368 11.97 -21.64 -3.62
C GLU A 368 11.52 -20.91 -2.36
N LEU A 369 10.90 -21.63 -1.41
CA LEU A 369 10.47 -21.07 -0.14
C LEU A 369 11.66 -20.58 0.67
N ILE A 370 11.53 -19.41 1.29
CA ILE A 370 12.52 -18.88 2.21
C ILE A 370 12.03 -19.09 3.65
N GLU A 371 12.74 -19.93 4.39
CA GLU A 371 12.48 -20.18 5.79
C GLU A 371 12.72 -18.93 6.65
N ASP A 372 11.79 -18.67 7.57
CA ASP A 372 11.91 -17.67 8.63
C ASP A 372 12.46 -16.31 8.18
N HIS A 373 11.97 -15.82 7.02
CA HIS A 373 12.50 -14.62 6.40
C HIS A 373 12.62 -13.44 7.38
N TYR A 374 11.59 -13.19 8.18
CA TYR A 374 11.51 -12.09 9.15
C TYR A 374 11.74 -12.57 10.59
N GLY A 375 12.52 -13.64 10.78
CA GLY A 375 12.84 -14.26 12.07
C GLY A 375 12.03 -15.52 12.38
N PRO A 376 12.25 -16.16 13.53
CA PRO A 376 11.63 -17.45 13.84
C PRO A 376 10.09 -17.44 13.80
N GLY A 377 9.51 -18.46 13.16
CA GLY A 377 8.06 -18.61 13.03
C GLY A 377 7.44 -17.78 11.90
N THR A 378 8.26 -17.31 10.95
CA THR A 378 7.83 -16.41 9.87
C THR A 378 7.92 -17.01 8.47
N THR A 379 8.23 -18.30 8.34
CA THR A 379 8.12 -19.01 7.04
C THR A 379 6.71 -18.89 6.45
N TRP A 380 5.69 -19.08 7.28
CA TRP A 380 4.29 -19.12 6.87
C TRP A 380 3.43 -18.25 7.75
N TYR A 381 2.51 -17.53 7.12
CA TYR A 381 1.56 -16.66 7.79
C TYR A 381 0.12 -17.01 7.41
N ILE A 382 -0.80 -16.78 8.33
CA ILE A 382 -2.24 -16.86 8.08
C ILE A 382 -2.98 -15.73 8.81
N ARG A 383 -4.01 -15.19 8.16
CA ARG A 383 -4.96 -14.27 8.76
C ARG A 383 -6.36 -14.58 8.25
N LYS A 384 -7.29 -14.74 9.17
CA LYS A 384 -8.68 -15.10 8.86
C LYS A 384 -9.62 -13.93 9.05
N SER A 385 -10.73 -13.95 8.31
CA SER A 385 -11.79 -12.93 8.38
C SER A 385 -11.25 -11.51 8.22
N LEU A 386 -10.69 -11.22 7.05
CA LEU A 386 -10.00 -9.97 6.74
C LEU A 386 -10.91 -8.73 6.84
N THR A 387 -12.12 -8.78 6.27
CA THR A 387 -12.97 -7.59 6.10
C THR A 387 -13.67 -7.19 7.39
N TYR A 388 -13.51 -5.94 7.83
CA TYR A 388 -14.23 -5.34 8.96
C TYR A 388 -14.32 -3.81 8.85
N GLN A 389 -15.22 -3.23 9.64
CA GLN A 389 -15.32 -1.78 9.84
C GLN A 389 -15.40 -1.43 11.33
N SER A 390 -14.82 -0.28 11.70
CA SER A 390 -15.11 0.41 12.97
C SER A 390 -16.35 1.29 12.81
N PRO A 391 -17.44 1.04 13.56
CA PRO A 391 -18.64 1.89 13.47
C PRO A 391 -18.42 3.31 13.97
N VAL A 392 -17.51 3.49 14.94
CA VAL A 392 -17.11 4.77 15.52
C VAL A 392 -15.63 4.95 15.29
N VAL A 393 -15.25 6.06 14.64
CA VAL A 393 -13.86 6.36 14.26
C VAL A 393 -13.35 7.66 14.87
N SER A 394 -14.19 8.42 15.57
CA SER A 394 -13.77 9.56 16.36
C SER A 394 -14.71 9.78 17.54
N GLY A 395 -14.23 10.51 18.54
CA GLY A 395 -14.97 10.87 19.74
C GLY A 395 -14.24 11.96 20.53
N PRO A 396 -14.71 12.29 21.74
CA PRO A 396 -14.07 13.32 22.56
C PRO A 396 -12.60 13.02 22.83
N GLY A 397 -11.71 13.88 22.32
CA GLY A 397 -10.26 13.77 22.47
C GLY A 397 -9.57 12.68 21.64
N TRP A 398 -10.26 11.99 20.71
CA TRP A 398 -9.62 10.99 19.84
C TRP A 398 -10.21 10.85 18.44
N LEU A 399 -9.38 10.32 17.52
CA LEU A 399 -9.80 9.81 16.22
C LEU A 399 -8.98 8.59 15.82
N SER A 400 -9.47 7.77 14.89
CA SER A 400 -8.79 6.61 14.29
C SER A 400 -8.37 6.92 12.87
N ILE A 401 -7.33 6.25 12.36
CA ILE A 401 -6.91 6.33 10.95
C ILE A 401 -6.50 4.97 10.39
N GLY A 402 -6.47 4.86 9.06
CA GLY A 402 -6.03 3.66 8.36
C GLY A 402 -6.85 2.42 8.73
N ASP A 403 -6.17 1.30 8.94
CA ASP A 403 -6.80 0.02 9.32
C ASP A 403 -7.59 0.09 10.64
N ALA A 404 -7.40 1.11 11.49
CA ALA A 404 -8.23 1.29 12.68
C ALA A 404 -9.66 1.72 12.32
N CYS A 405 -9.88 2.34 11.15
CA CYS A 405 -11.21 2.65 10.62
C CYS A 405 -11.88 1.43 9.97
N GLY A 406 -11.09 0.54 9.36
CA GLY A 406 -11.56 -0.68 8.72
C GLY A 406 -10.60 -1.18 7.66
N PHE A 407 -10.83 -2.40 7.19
CA PHE A 407 -10.06 -3.03 6.12
C PHE A 407 -10.96 -3.98 5.33
N THR A 408 -10.60 -4.27 4.08
CA THR A 408 -11.35 -5.20 3.22
C THR A 408 -10.46 -6.36 2.78
N ASN A 409 -9.63 -6.15 1.76
CA ASN A 409 -8.87 -7.18 1.08
C ASN A 409 -7.56 -6.61 0.53
N PRO A 410 -6.51 -7.43 0.34
CA PRO A 410 -5.30 -7.00 -0.37
C PRO A 410 -5.54 -6.63 -1.85
N LEU A 411 -6.64 -7.06 -2.47
CA LEU A 411 -6.90 -6.86 -3.89
C LEU A 411 -7.02 -5.37 -4.22
N TRP A 412 -6.31 -4.90 -5.26
CA TRP A 412 -6.15 -3.48 -5.61
C TRP A 412 -5.46 -2.62 -4.54
N SER A 413 -4.82 -3.23 -3.55
CA SER A 413 -4.04 -2.56 -2.49
C SER A 413 -4.74 -1.39 -1.77
N PRO A 414 -6.05 -1.42 -1.43
CA PRO A 414 -6.72 -0.27 -0.82
C PRO A 414 -6.17 0.05 0.58
N GLY A 415 -5.63 -0.93 1.30
CA GLY A 415 -5.17 -0.76 2.69
C GLY A 415 -4.18 0.38 2.89
N ILE A 416 -3.18 0.53 2.02
CA ILE A 416 -2.26 1.68 2.05
C ILE A 416 -2.84 2.83 1.24
N ASN A 417 -3.18 2.57 -0.02
CA ASN A 417 -3.37 3.60 -1.02
C ASN A 417 -4.69 4.34 -0.90
N VAL A 418 -5.76 3.64 -0.56
CA VAL A 418 -7.03 4.29 -0.22
C VAL A 418 -7.03 4.64 1.27
N GLY A 419 -6.50 3.79 2.14
CA GLY A 419 -6.43 4.06 3.58
C GLY A 419 -5.71 5.36 3.94
N MET A 420 -4.71 5.79 3.15
CA MET A 420 -3.98 7.04 3.39
C MET A 420 -4.86 8.28 3.28
N SER A 421 -5.99 8.23 2.56
CA SER A 421 -6.95 9.35 2.53
C SER A 421 -7.47 9.66 3.93
N THR A 422 -7.69 8.63 4.76
CA THR A 422 -8.12 8.81 6.16
C THR A 422 -7.02 9.46 6.98
N SER A 423 -5.76 9.06 6.75
CA SER A 423 -4.59 9.57 7.46
C SER A 423 -4.30 11.03 7.12
N THR A 424 -4.30 11.39 5.84
CA THR A 424 -4.03 12.77 5.39
C THR A 424 -5.20 13.70 5.66
N TYR A 425 -6.45 13.23 5.51
CA TYR A 425 -7.62 14.05 5.82
C TYR A 425 -7.73 14.36 7.32
N ALA A 426 -7.50 13.36 8.18
CA ALA A 426 -7.47 13.57 9.62
C ALA A 426 -6.33 14.51 10.04
N ALA A 427 -5.17 14.44 9.39
CA ALA A 427 -4.04 15.31 9.65
C ALA A 427 -4.39 16.79 9.44
N GLU A 428 -4.98 17.15 8.29
CA GLU A 428 -5.38 18.54 8.03
C GLU A 428 -6.52 19.01 8.93
N LEU A 429 -7.53 18.17 9.15
CA LEU A 429 -8.65 18.50 10.03
C LEU A 429 -8.23 18.69 11.48
N THR A 430 -7.17 18.01 11.94
CA THR A 430 -6.65 18.18 13.30
C THR A 430 -6.14 19.60 13.53
N HIS A 431 -5.44 20.19 12.55
CA HIS A 431 -5.05 21.60 12.65
C HIS A 431 -6.27 22.51 12.75
N LYS A 432 -7.24 22.33 11.85
CA LYS A 432 -8.47 23.15 11.82
C LYS A 432 -9.24 23.04 13.15
N ALA A 433 -9.39 21.82 13.67
CA ALA A 433 -10.15 21.54 14.89
C ALA A 433 -9.48 22.16 16.12
N LEU A 434 -8.17 21.96 16.29
CA LEU A 434 -7.44 22.51 17.44
C LEU A 434 -7.27 24.03 17.35
N ASP A 435 -7.11 24.59 16.15
CA ASP A 435 -7.06 26.05 15.96
C ASP A 435 -8.42 26.71 16.27
N ALA A 436 -9.54 26.10 15.85
CA ALA A 436 -10.87 26.60 16.15
C ALA A 436 -11.18 26.51 17.67
N ALA A 437 -10.81 25.40 18.31
CA ALA A 437 -11.02 25.17 19.74
C ALA A 437 -10.28 26.17 20.65
N LYS A 438 -9.16 26.75 20.20
CA LYS A 438 -8.43 27.80 20.96
C LYS A 438 -9.27 29.06 21.19
N ASN A 439 -10.26 29.31 20.34
CA ASN A 439 -11.15 30.48 20.44
C ASN A 439 -12.42 30.21 21.27
N ALA A 440 -12.59 29.01 21.81
CA ALA A 440 -13.76 28.66 22.59
C ALA A 440 -13.69 29.18 24.03
N ASN A 441 -14.84 29.61 24.56
CA ASN A 441 -14.91 30.24 25.90
C ASN A 441 -14.80 29.23 27.07
N ASN A 442 -15.02 27.94 26.82
CA ASN A 442 -14.93 26.87 27.82
C ASN A 442 -14.61 25.51 27.16
N THR A 443 -14.46 24.47 27.99
CA THR A 443 -14.05 23.13 27.52
C THR A 443 -15.15 22.48 26.66
N GLU A 444 -16.42 22.66 27.02
CA GLU A 444 -17.56 22.11 26.31
C GLU A 444 -17.69 22.71 24.90
N ALA A 445 -17.51 24.04 24.78
CA ALA A 445 -17.52 24.73 23.50
C ALA A 445 -16.30 24.35 22.64
N ALA A 446 -15.13 24.14 23.26
CA ALA A 446 -13.95 23.66 22.56
C ALA A 446 -14.18 22.26 21.99
N GLU A 447 -14.73 21.35 22.78
CA GLU A 447 -15.08 20.01 22.33
C GLU A 447 -16.13 20.02 21.22
N LEU A 448 -17.19 20.83 21.37
CA LEU A 448 -18.21 20.97 20.33
C LEU A 448 -17.59 21.45 19.01
N SER A 449 -16.72 22.47 19.06
CA SER A 449 -16.02 22.99 17.87
C SER A 449 -15.13 21.93 17.20
N ILE A 450 -14.43 21.09 17.99
CA ILE A 450 -13.65 19.96 17.48
C ILE A 450 -14.56 18.95 16.78
N ARG A 451 -15.68 18.57 17.42
CA ARG A 451 -16.64 17.59 16.87
C ARG A 451 -17.26 18.08 15.57
N GLU A 452 -17.66 19.35 15.50
CA GLU A 452 -18.21 19.96 14.29
C GLU A 452 -17.18 19.96 13.15
N THR A 453 -15.92 20.28 13.46
CA THR A 453 -14.83 20.27 12.47
C THR A 453 -14.54 18.85 11.95
N LEU A 454 -14.65 17.83 12.81
CA LEU A 454 -14.42 16.43 12.45
C LEU A 454 -15.65 15.70 11.86
N ALA A 455 -16.84 16.30 11.88
CA ALA A 455 -18.05 15.64 11.39
C ALA A 455 -17.97 15.15 9.91
N PRO A 456 -17.36 15.90 8.97
CA PRO A 456 -17.14 15.41 7.61
C PRO A 456 -16.25 14.17 7.53
N TYR A 457 -15.28 14.02 8.45
CA TYR A 457 -14.41 12.86 8.54
C TYR A 457 -15.19 11.60 8.91
N ASP A 458 -16.06 11.68 9.92
CA ASP A 458 -16.92 10.57 10.33
C ASP A 458 -17.84 10.11 9.18
N ALA A 459 -18.42 11.06 8.45
CA ALA A 459 -19.26 10.78 7.29
C ALA A 459 -18.50 10.11 6.14
N TYR A 460 -17.24 10.52 5.92
CA TYR A 460 -16.36 9.90 4.93
C TYR A 460 -16.00 8.45 5.33
N ALA A 461 -15.45 8.26 6.53
CA ALA A 461 -15.02 6.95 7.02
C ALA A 461 -16.16 5.93 7.08
N LYS A 462 -17.38 6.36 7.42
CA LYS A 462 -18.58 5.52 7.43
C LYS A 462 -18.90 4.93 6.06
N ARG A 463 -18.71 5.69 4.97
CA ARG A 463 -19.03 5.27 3.59
C ARG A 463 -17.89 4.51 2.91
N LEU A 464 -16.65 4.73 3.36
CA LEU A 464 -15.46 4.17 2.73
C LEU A 464 -15.43 2.64 2.70
N ILE A 465 -15.52 2.01 3.87
CA ILE A 465 -15.34 0.56 3.97
C ILE A 465 -16.48 -0.23 3.27
N PRO A 466 -17.76 0.16 3.36
CA PRO A 466 -18.82 -0.48 2.58
C PRO A 466 -18.58 -0.42 1.07
N ALA A 467 -18.14 0.73 0.54
CA ALA A 467 -17.82 0.89 -0.88
C ALA A 467 -16.66 -0.02 -1.31
N LEU A 468 -15.58 -0.06 -0.52
CA LEU A 468 -14.44 -0.97 -0.77
C LEU A 468 -14.82 -2.45 -0.63
N ASN A 469 -15.78 -2.78 0.24
CA ASN A 469 -16.27 -4.16 0.36
C ASN A 469 -17.07 -4.57 -0.87
N GLN A 470 -17.94 -3.70 -1.39
CA GLN A 470 -18.65 -3.95 -2.65
C GLN A 470 -17.67 -4.09 -3.83
N MET A 471 -16.69 -3.19 -3.92
CA MET A 471 -15.59 -3.26 -4.89
C MET A 471 -14.90 -4.64 -4.86
N ASN A 472 -14.57 -5.12 -3.67
CA ASN A 472 -13.94 -6.42 -3.50
C ASN A 472 -14.87 -7.57 -3.91
N ARG A 473 -16.13 -7.57 -3.45
CA ARG A 473 -17.12 -8.60 -3.79
C ARG A 473 -17.35 -8.70 -5.30
N PHE A 474 -17.46 -7.57 -5.99
CA PHE A 474 -17.62 -7.51 -7.44
C PHE A 474 -16.48 -8.20 -8.17
N ASN A 475 -15.22 -7.93 -7.78
CA ASN A 475 -14.08 -8.61 -8.38
C ASN A 475 -14.11 -10.13 -8.12
N TYR A 476 -14.36 -10.56 -6.87
CA TYR A 476 -14.36 -11.99 -6.53
C TYR A 476 -15.46 -12.78 -7.24
N VAL A 477 -16.66 -12.22 -7.43
CA VAL A 477 -17.70 -12.93 -8.20
C VAL A 477 -17.34 -13.03 -9.68
N CYS A 478 -16.63 -12.03 -10.24
CA CYS A 478 -16.15 -12.06 -11.62
C CYS A 478 -14.93 -12.97 -11.82
N PHE A 479 -14.16 -13.30 -10.78
CA PHE A 479 -13.05 -14.27 -10.89
C PHE A 479 -13.52 -15.71 -11.15
N ARG A 480 -14.83 -15.95 -11.12
CA ARG A 480 -15.43 -17.28 -11.34
C ARG A 480 -15.54 -17.68 -12.82
N ASP A 481 -15.34 -16.75 -13.75
CA ASP A 481 -15.23 -17.04 -15.19
C ASP A 481 -14.11 -16.15 -15.77
N PRO A 482 -13.17 -16.70 -16.56
CA PRO A 482 -12.06 -15.94 -17.12
C PRO A 482 -12.46 -14.66 -17.88
N ARG A 483 -13.59 -14.72 -18.61
CA ARG A 483 -14.08 -13.60 -19.41
C ARG A 483 -14.61 -12.47 -18.53
N LEU A 484 -15.29 -12.80 -17.43
CA LEU A 484 -15.82 -11.80 -16.50
C LEU A 484 -14.70 -11.02 -15.81
N GLY A 485 -13.65 -11.71 -15.38
CA GLY A 485 -12.46 -11.05 -14.85
C GLY A 485 -11.82 -10.09 -15.85
N ALA A 486 -11.54 -10.60 -17.06
CA ALA A 486 -10.79 -9.87 -18.09
C ALA A 486 -11.59 -8.74 -18.77
N GLN A 487 -12.90 -8.91 -18.94
CA GLN A 487 -13.74 -7.98 -19.71
C GLN A 487 -14.66 -7.12 -18.85
N VAL A 488 -14.89 -7.50 -17.59
CA VAL A 488 -15.83 -6.82 -16.69
C VAL A 488 -15.10 -6.23 -15.49
N SER A 489 -14.73 -7.01 -14.46
CA SER A 489 -14.30 -6.42 -13.19
C SER A 489 -12.99 -5.63 -13.28
N ALA A 490 -11.96 -6.18 -13.92
CA ALA A 490 -10.65 -5.53 -14.03
C ALA A 490 -10.66 -4.23 -14.86
N PRO A 491 -11.23 -4.19 -16.09
CA PRO A 491 -11.35 -2.94 -16.83
C PRO A 491 -12.25 -1.93 -16.12
N TRP A 492 -13.40 -2.33 -15.57
CA TRP A 492 -14.30 -1.41 -14.86
C TRP A 492 -13.67 -0.77 -13.63
N GLN A 493 -12.82 -1.49 -12.91
CA GLN A 493 -12.08 -0.90 -11.80
C GLN A 493 -11.21 0.27 -12.25
N ASN A 494 -10.52 0.12 -13.38
CA ASN A 494 -9.62 1.14 -13.92
C ASN A 494 -10.38 2.28 -14.61
N ILE A 495 -11.50 1.98 -15.28
CA ILE A 495 -12.43 3.01 -15.80
C ILE A 495 -12.96 3.87 -14.65
N ALA A 496 -13.42 3.25 -13.57
CA ALA A 496 -13.96 3.97 -12.41
C ALA A 496 -12.90 4.83 -11.71
N SER A 497 -11.68 4.31 -11.56
CA SER A 497 -10.53 5.08 -11.11
C SER A 497 -10.31 6.31 -12.01
N ALA A 498 -10.37 6.15 -13.33
CA ALA A 498 -10.19 7.23 -14.28
C ALA A 498 -11.29 8.30 -14.23
N LEU A 499 -12.54 7.88 -14.05
CA LEU A 499 -13.68 8.79 -13.84
C LEU A 499 -13.50 9.64 -12.57
N GLN A 500 -12.80 9.11 -11.55
CA GLN A 500 -12.45 9.83 -10.33
C GLN A 500 -11.09 10.54 -10.41
N GLY A 501 -10.63 10.86 -11.62
CA GLY A 501 -9.46 11.69 -11.85
C GLY A 501 -8.14 10.94 -12.06
N TRP A 502 -8.10 9.61 -11.98
CA TRP A 502 -6.90 8.86 -12.38
C TRP A 502 -6.63 9.06 -13.88
N GLY A 503 -5.37 9.33 -14.24
CA GLY A 503 -4.98 9.65 -15.62
C GLY A 503 -5.37 11.07 -16.10
N ARG A 504 -6.26 11.79 -15.41
CA ARG A 504 -6.61 13.22 -15.67
C ARG A 504 -5.79 14.20 -14.82
N ILE A 505 -4.54 13.90 -14.53
CA ILE A 505 -3.75 14.76 -13.65
C ILE A 505 -3.18 15.88 -14.50
N GLN A 506 -3.84 17.05 -14.47
CA GLN A 506 -3.60 18.25 -15.30
C GLN A 506 -2.16 18.82 -15.27
N GLY A 507 -1.17 18.12 -14.68
CA GLY A 507 0.24 18.53 -14.60
C GLY A 507 1.23 17.41 -14.22
N ASN A 508 1.30 16.31 -14.97
CA ASN A 508 2.35 15.27 -14.85
C ASN A 508 2.33 14.42 -13.57
N TYR A 509 1.16 13.91 -13.16
CA TYR A 509 1.02 13.11 -11.95
C TYR A 509 1.62 13.82 -10.72
N THR A 510 1.29 15.10 -10.57
CA THR A 510 1.76 15.96 -9.49
C THR A 510 0.55 16.48 -8.74
N LEU A 511 0.50 16.23 -7.43
CA LEU A 511 -0.45 16.83 -6.51
C LEU A 511 0.32 17.78 -5.59
N THR A 512 -0.34 18.86 -5.19
CA THR A 512 0.19 19.85 -4.24
C THR A 512 -0.40 19.59 -2.85
N PRO A 513 0.18 20.17 -1.79
CA PRO A 513 -0.40 20.09 -0.45
C PRO A 513 -1.88 20.52 -0.43
N GLU A 514 -2.28 21.52 -1.22
CA GLU A 514 -3.65 22.05 -1.27
C GLU A 514 -4.64 21.13 -1.99
N THR A 515 -4.15 20.26 -2.88
CA THR A 515 -5.00 19.43 -3.77
C THR A 515 -4.98 17.95 -3.39
N PHE A 516 -4.01 17.51 -2.59
CA PHE A 516 -3.82 16.10 -2.28
C PHE A 516 -5.02 15.48 -1.56
N VAL A 517 -5.49 16.10 -0.47
CA VAL A 517 -6.56 15.52 0.35
C VAL A 517 -7.87 15.43 -0.44
N ASP A 518 -8.23 16.49 -1.18
CA ASP A 518 -9.43 16.49 -2.03
C ASP A 518 -9.36 15.36 -3.09
N TYR A 519 -8.22 15.19 -3.75
CA TYR A 519 -8.01 14.06 -4.66
C TYR A 519 -8.16 12.71 -3.93
N ALA A 520 -7.48 12.52 -2.80
CA ALA A 520 -7.42 11.24 -2.11
C ALA A 520 -8.79 10.77 -1.58
N VAL A 521 -9.61 11.69 -1.04
CA VAL A 521 -10.95 11.34 -0.53
C VAL A 521 -11.96 11.08 -1.64
N ASN A 522 -11.82 11.71 -2.80
CA ASN A 522 -12.72 11.51 -3.94
C ASN A 522 -12.31 10.31 -4.83
N TRP A 523 -11.01 10.03 -4.93
CA TRP A 523 -10.49 8.95 -5.77
C TRP A 523 -11.00 7.57 -5.34
N CYS A 524 -10.68 7.12 -4.12
CA CYS A 524 -11.10 5.82 -3.55
C CYS A 524 -11.05 4.62 -4.53
N TYR A 525 -10.09 4.60 -5.46
CA TYR A 525 -10.00 3.64 -6.58
C TYR A 525 -11.28 3.51 -7.42
N GLY A 526 -12.15 4.53 -7.45
CA GLY A 526 -13.45 4.48 -8.13
C GLY A 526 -14.55 3.72 -7.37
N ALA A 527 -14.29 3.19 -6.18
CA ALA A 527 -15.25 2.36 -5.43
C ALA A 527 -16.56 3.10 -5.07
N MET A 528 -16.52 4.43 -4.98
CA MET A 528 -17.69 5.28 -4.71
C MET A 528 -18.29 5.88 -5.98
N ASN A 529 -17.81 5.50 -7.17
CA ASN A 529 -18.34 6.03 -8.43
C ASN A 529 -19.72 5.41 -8.74
N PRO A 530 -20.76 6.22 -9.01
CA PRO A 530 -22.11 5.71 -9.27
C PRO A 530 -22.21 4.78 -10.49
N THR A 531 -21.46 5.08 -11.55
CA THR A 531 -21.45 4.24 -12.76
C THR A 531 -20.84 2.87 -12.47
N TYR A 532 -19.78 2.83 -11.69
CA TYR A 532 -19.17 1.58 -11.23
C TYR A 532 -20.11 0.78 -10.34
N ASP A 533 -20.82 1.45 -9.42
CA ASP A 533 -21.80 0.84 -8.51
C ASP A 533 -22.91 0.10 -9.27
N ILE A 534 -23.42 0.67 -10.37
CA ILE A 534 -24.43 0.03 -11.24
C ILE A 534 -23.93 -1.31 -11.79
N VAL A 535 -22.72 -1.34 -12.34
CA VAL A 535 -22.13 -2.56 -12.91
C VAL A 535 -21.81 -3.58 -11.83
N ALA A 536 -21.20 -3.13 -10.73
CA ALA A 536 -20.83 -3.98 -9.61
C ALA A 536 -22.05 -4.67 -9.00
N ARG A 537 -23.14 -3.93 -8.76
CA ARG A 537 -24.37 -4.51 -8.18
C ARG A 537 -25.02 -5.51 -9.10
N LYS A 538 -25.17 -5.21 -10.39
CA LYS A 538 -25.78 -6.14 -11.36
C LYS A 538 -24.97 -7.45 -11.47
N ALA A 539 -23.65 -7.35 -11.50
CA ALA A 539 -22.79 -8.54 -11.51
C ALA A 539 -22.91 -9.35 -10.19
N ILE A 540 -22.90 -8.69 -9.03
CA ILE A 540 -23.07 -9.35 -7.74
C ILE A 540 -24.46 -10.03 -7.65
N GLU A 541 -25.53 -9.35 -8.06
CA GLU A 541 -26.89 -9.86 -8.08
C GLU A 541 -27.02 -11.17 -8.86
N LEU A 542 -26.40 -11.22 -10.05
CA LEU A 542 -26.47 -12.38 -10.93
C LEU A 542 -25.54 -13.52 -10.52
N LEU A 543 -24.37 -13.21 -9.96
CA LEU A 543 -23.29 -14.19 -9.75
C LEU A 543 -23.18 -14.70 -8.31
N ALA A 544 -23.55 -13.88 -7.32
CA ALA A 544 -23.43 -14.25 -5.90
C ALA A 544 -24.35 -15.40 -5.45
N PRO A 545 -25.60 -15.53 -5.97
CA PRO A 545 -26.48 -16.64 -5.59
C PRO A 545 -26.01 -18.02 -6.05
N ILE A 546 -25.14 -18.08 -7.07
CA ILE A 546 -24.63 -19.35 -7.60
C ILE A 546 -23.66 -19.96 -6.57
N PRO A 547 -23.86 -21.20 -6.08
CA PRO A 547 -22.95 -21.83 -5.12
C PRO A 547 -21.51 -21.86 -5.62
N LEU A 548 -20.51 -21.64 -4.74
CA LEU A 548 -19.10 -21.51 -5.14
C LEU A 548 -18.56 -22.74 -5.90
N LYS A 549 -19.02 -23.93 -5.54
CA LYS A 549 -18.63 -25.19 -6.18
C LYS A 549 -19.16 -25.35 -7.61
N ASP A 550 -20.22 -24.62 -7.97
CA ASP A 550 -20.85 -24.71 -9.28
C ASP A 550 -20.15 -23.76 -10.27
N THR A 551 -20.15 -24.16 -11.54
CA THR A 551 -19.71 -23.30 -12.66
C THR A 551 -20.76 -22.25 -12.95
N VAL A 552 -20.35 -21.04 -13.34
CA VAL A 552 -21.28 -19.99 -13.76
C VAL A 552 -21.90 -20.36 -15.12
N PRO A 553 -23.23 -20.40 -15.26
CA PRO A 553 -23.86 -20.66 -16.55
C PRO A 553 -23.47 -19.63 -17.61
N ASP A 554 -23.14 -20.10 -18.82
CA ASP A 554 -22.65 -19.24 -19.91
C ASP A 554 -23.59 -18.08 -20.27
N HIS A 555 -24.91 -18.30 -20.21
CA HIS A 555 -25.89 -17.24 -20.48
C HIS A 555 -25.82 -16.10 -19.45
N ILE A 556 -25.53 -16.40 -18.18
CA ILE A 556 -25.33 -15.38 -17.13
C ILE A 556 -24.03 -14.62 -17.38
N VAL A 557 -22.96 -15.31 -17.79
CA VAL A 557 -21.70 -14.67 -18.16
C VAL A 557 -21.91 -13.67 -19.29
N ARG A 558 -22.65 -14.05 -20.34
CA ARG A 558 -23.00 -13.16 -21.46
C ARG A 558 -23.85 -11.98 -21.00
N GLU A 559 -24.87 -12.20 -20.18
CA GLU A 559 -25.72 -11.11 -19.66
C GLU A 559 -24.89 -10.06 -18.89
N VAL A 560 -23.97 -10.49 -18.02
CA VAL A 560 -23.11 -9.57 -17.26
C VAL A 560 -22.20 -8.78 -18.21
N ILE A 561 -21.59 -9.43 -19.20
CA ILE A 561 -20.71 -8.77 -20.19
C ILE A 561 -21.49 -7.76 -21.03
N GLU A 562 -22.66 -8.14 -21.54
CA GLU A 562 -23.52 -7.28 -22.36
C GLU A 562 -23.99 -6.05 -21.57
N PHE A 563 -24.45 -6.25 -20.34
CA PHE A 563 -24.84 -5.16 -19.44
C PHE A 563 -23.67 -4.21 -19.18
N ALA A 564 -22.52 -4.76 -18.78
CA ALA A 564 -21.31 -3.99 -18.52
C ALA A 564 -20.85 -3.20 -19.76
N ASN A 565 -20.92 -3.78 -20.95
CA ASN A 565 -20.58 -3.10 -22.19
C ASN A 565 -21.57 -1.97 -22.54
N GLY A 566 -22.87 -2.17 -22.27
CA GLY A 566 -23.90 -1.15 -22.44
C GLY A 566 -23.63 0.09 -21.59
N VAL A 567 -23.35 -0.10 -20.29
CA VAL A 567 -23.01 1.00 -19.36
C VAL A 567 -21.68 1.67 -19.77
N LYS A 568 -20.71 0.89 -20.26
CA LYS A 568 -19.41 1.43 -20.70
C LYS A 568 -19.61 2.34 -21.90
N LYS A 569 -20.38 1.90 -22.89
CA LYS A 569 -20.70 2.68 -24.10
C LYS A 569 -21.34 4.02 -23.73
N SER A 570 -22.36 4.03 -22.88
CA SER A 570 -23.02 5.28 -22.46
C SER A 570 -22.07 6.22 -21.71
N THR A 571 -21.12 5.67 -20.93
CA THR A 571 -20.11 6.44 -20.19
C THR A 571 -19.09 7.12 -21.12
N PHE A 572 -18.73 6.46 -22.23
CA PHE A 572 -17.87 7.07 -23.25
C PHE A 572 -18.60 8.17 -24.01
N GLU A 573 -19.85 7.91 -24.41
CA GLU A 573 -20.68 8.87 -25.14
C GLU A 573 -20.96 10.14 -24.33
N SER A 574 -20.98 10.06 -22.99
CA SER A 574 -21.11 11.22 -22.11
C SER A 574 -19.82 12.05 -21.94
N GLY A 575 -18.71 11.69 -22.63
CA GLY A 575 -17.51 12.53 -22.75
C GLY A 575 -16.50 12.45 -21.60
N CYS A 576 -16.56 11.42 -20.75
CA CYS A 576 -15.87 11.46 -19.46
C CYS A 576 -14.43 10.93 -19.41
N ILE A 577 -13.83 10.37 -20.47
CA ILE A 577 -12.44 9.86 -20.37
C ILE A 577 -11.67 9.90 -21.70
N ASN A 578 -10.69 10.80 -21.80
CA ASN A 578 -9.71 10.81 -22.91
C ASN A 578 -8.35 10.32 -22.39
N LEU A 579 -8.16 9.00 -22.42
CA LEU A 579 -6.87 8.35 -22.13
C LEU A 579 -6.49 7.50 -23.33
N ARG A 580 -5.19 7.22 -23.49
CA ARG A 580 -4.68 6.32 -24.52
C ARG A 580 -4.88 4.86 -24.11
N TRP A 581 -6.14 4.44 -24.09
CA TRP A 581 -6.58 3.16 -23.55
C TRP A 581 -5.93 1.95 -24.23
N ASP A 582 -5.73 2.00 -25.54
CA ASP A 582 -5.02 0.98 -26.31
C ASP A 582 -3.52 0.90 -26.02
N GLY A 583 -2.92 1.99 -25.54
CA GLY A 583 -1.56 1.98 -25.00
C GLY A 583 -1.47 1.48 -23.56
N LEU A 584 -2.52 1.70 -22.77
CA LEU A 584 -2.57 1.29 -21.36
C LEU A 584 -2.98 -0.17 -21.18
N PHE A 585 -3.99 -0.63 -21.92
CA PHE A 585 -4.60 -1.95 -21.78
C PHE A 585 -4.23 -2.84 -22.96
N ARG A 586 -3.59 -3.98 -22.67
CA ARG A 586 -3.04 -4.85 -23.71
C ARG A 586 -4.09 -5.40 -24.66
N ARG A 587 -5.24 -5.85 -24.14
CA ARG A 587 -6.33 -6.51 -24.89
C ARG A 587 -7.49 -5.58 -25.28
N PHE A 588 -7.28 -4.26 -25.30
CA PHE A 588 -8.35 -3.30 -25.59
C PHE A 588 -7.94 -2.28 -26.66
N ASP A 589 -8.91 -1.81 -27.44
CA ASP A 589 -8.74 -0.69 -28.37
C ASP A 589 -8.90 0.68 -27.66
N SER A 590 -8.74 1.77 -28.43
CA SER A 590 -8.83 3.13 -27.90
C SER A 590 -10.22 3.54 -27.41
N ARG A 591 -11.25 2.74 -27.73
CA ARG A 591 -12.64 2.90 -27.27
C ARG A 591 -13.01 1.90 -26.18
N LEU A 592 -12.02 1.22 -25.59
CA LEU A 592 -12.19 0.16 -24.61
C LEU A 592 -13.07 -1.01 -25.06
N ASN A 593 -13.09 -1.32 -26.36
CA ASN A 593 -13.60 -2.61 -26.82
C ASN A 593 -12.52 -3.68 -26.56
N TYR A 594 -12.95 -4.85 -26.10
CA TYR A 594 -12.06 -5.99 -25.90
C TYR A 594 -11.68 -6.59 -27.26
N VAL A 595 -10.39 -6.79 -27.49
CA VAL A 595 -9.80 -7.35 -28.71
C VAL A 595 -8.89 -8.50 -28.29
N LYS A 596 -9.38 -9.73 -28.46
CA LYS A 596 -8.72 -10.94 -27.96
C LYS A 596 -7.32 -11.10 -28.55
N GLU A 597 -7.11 -10.75 -29.81
CA GLU A 597 -5.87 -10.96 -30.56
C GLU A 597 -4.81 -9.87 -30.29
N LYS A 598 -5.17 -8.77 -29.60
CA LYS A 598 -4.25 -7.65 -29.36
C LYS A 598 -3.28 -7.97 -28.23
N GLU A 599 -1.98 -7.94 -28.53
CA GLU A 599 -0.91 -8.27 -27.56
C GLU A 599 0.04 -7.10 -27.26
N THR A 600 -0.27 -5.92 -27.79
CA THR A 600 0.56 -4.72 -27.63
C THR A 600 0.07 -3.81 -26.51
N LYS A 601 1.02 -3.17 -25.82
CA LYS A 601 0.83 -2.09 -24.83
C LYS A 601 2.07 -1.19 -24.87
N ASP A 602 2.02 -0.03 -24.24
CA ASP A 602 3.24 0.74 -24.02
C ASP A 602 4.25 -0.03 -23.17
N THR A 603 5.53 0.27 -23.35
CA THR A 603 6.59 -0.27 -22.52
C THR A 603 7.23 0.87 -21.74
N TYR A 604 7.06 0.86 -20.42
CA TYR A 604 7.65 1.85 -19.50
C TYR A 604 8.77 1.29 -18.64
N ALA A 605 9.02 -0.02 -18.65
CA ALA A 605 10.14 -0.64 -17.96
C ALA A 605 10.76 -1.80 -18.73
N ARG A 606 12.01 -2.14 -18.39
CA ARG A 606 12.72 -3.32 -18.89
C ARG A 606 13.62 -3.92 -17.81
N PRO A 607 14.00 -5.21 -17.90
CA PRO A 607 15.01 -5.80 -17.04
C PRO A 607 16.42 -5.33 -17.44
N CYS A 608 17.28 -5.11 -16.45
CA CYS A 608 18.70 -4.86 -16.62
C CYS A 608 19.39 -6.07 -17.24
N SER A 609 20.17 -5.85 -18.28
CA SER A 609 20.95 -6.88 -18.98
C SER A 609 22.00 -7.55 -18.09
N ASN A 610 22.46 -6.87 -17.02
CA ASN A 610 23.48 -7.38 -16.10
C ASN A 610 22.88 -8.05 -14.85
N CYS A 611 21.99 -7.36 -14.12
CA CYS A 611 21.46 -7.85 -12.83
C CYS A 611 20.00 -8.32 -12.87
N SER A 612 19.32 -8.21 -14.01
CA SER A 612 17.90 -8.56 -14.18
C SER A 612 16.92 -7.82 -13.24
N SER A 613 17.35 -6.77 -12.54
CA SER A 613 16.47 -5.81 -11.89
C SER A 613 15.67 -5.05 -12.95
N TRP A 614 14.38 -4.89 -12.72
CA TRP A 614 13.56 -4.04 -13.58
C TRP A 614 13.91 -2.58 -13.36
N PHE A 615 13.87 -1.77 -14.41
CA PHE A 615 14.11 -0.34 -14.36
C PHE A 615 13.11 0.42 -15.24
N VAL A 616 12.82 1.67 -14.89
CA VAL A 616 11.96 2.55 -15.68
C VAL A 616 12.72 3.13 -16.88
N LEU A 617 12.03 3.25 -18.00
CA LEU A 617 12.56 3.85 -19.22
C LEU A 617 12.49 5.38 -19.08
N ARG A 618 13.65 6.01 -18.83
CA ARG A 618 13.81 7.46 -18.89
C ARG A 618 15.16 7.82 -19.53
N PRO A 619 15.21 8.78 -20.47
CA PRO A 619 16.47 9.20 -21.10
C PRO A 619 17.46 9.90 -20.15
N ASP A 620 16.96 10.50 -19.06
CA ASP A 620 17.74 11.25 -18.06
C ASP A 620 18.31 10.38 -16.93
N LEU A 621 17.98 9.09 -16.94
CA LEU A 621 18.48 8.09 -16.00
C LEU A 621 19.02 6.94 -16.83
N LYS A 622 20.32 6.91 -17.10
CA LYS A 622 20.96 5.90 -17.95
C LYS A 622 21.60 4.77 -17.16
N LYS A 623 21.87 4.94 -15.87
CA LYS A 623 22.42 3.86 -15.02
C LYS A 623 21.31 3.01 -14.44
N CYS A 624 21.57 1.71 -14.28
CA CYS A 624 20.72 0.84 -13.49
C CYS A 624 20.83 1.24 -12.01
N TYR A 625 19.72 1.62 -11.38
CA TYR A 625 19.73 2.00 -9.97
C TYR A 625 20.02 0.84 -9.01
N SER A 626 19.98 -0.42 -9.46
CA SER A 626 20.36 -1.58 -8.63
C SER A 626 21.86 -1.87 -8.65
N CYS A 627 22.47 -1.97 -9.84
CA CYS A 627 23.87 -2.41 -9.98
C CYS A 627 24.82 -1.41 -10.64
N GLY A 628 24.33 -0.23 -11.06
CA GLY A 628 25.16 0.83 -11.65
C GLY A 628 25.49 0.67 -13.13
N THR A 629 25.14 -0.46 -13.77
CA THR A 629 25.40 -0.69 -15.21
C THR A 629 24.79 0.41 -16.08
N GLU A 630 25.61 1.01 -16.96
CA GLU A 630 25.16 1.99 -17.95
C GLU A 630 24.30 1.34 -19.04
N ARG A 631 23.29 2.07 -19.52
CA ARG A 631 22.35 1.64 -20.55
C ARG A 631 22.50 2.48 -21.82
N SER A 632 22.24 1.85 -22.95
CA SER A 632 22.12 2.55 -24.23
C SER A 632 20.87 3.45 -24.26
N ASP A 633 20.82 4.41 -25.19
CA ASP A 633 19.63 5.24 -25.40
C ASP A 633 18.40 4.39 -25.76
N LYS A 634 18.60 3.33 -26.56
CA LYS A 634 17.55 2.37 -26.93
C LYS A 634 16.97 1.63 -25.72
N GLU A 635 17.80 1.35 -24.73
CA GLU A 635 17.38 0.73 -23.46
C GLU A 635 16.74 1.73 -22.50
N SER A 636 16.83 3.04 -22.78
CA SER A 636 16.34 4.11 -21.90
C SER A 636 15.08 4.79 -22.43
N ASN A 637 14.75 4.62 -23.70
CA ASN A 637 13.60 5.25 -24.35
C ASN A 637 12.30 4.46 -24.18
N ILE A 638 11.21 5.17 -23.84
CA ILE A 638 9.84 4.64 -23.79
C ILE A 638 9.45 4.09 -25.17
N LEU A 639 8.74 2.95 -25.19
CA LEU A 639 8.08 2.46 -26.40
C LEU A 639 6.59 2.73 -26.31
N TRP A 640 6.08 3.49 -27.27
CA TRP A 640 4.66 3.79 -27.42
C TRP A 640 4.03 2.82 -28.42
N ASN A 641 3.00 2.07 -28.01
CA ASN A 641 2.22 1.19 -28.89
C ASN A 641 0.72 1.45 -28.75
N PRO A 642 0.05 2.10 -29.72
CA PRO A 642 0.58 2.56 -31.03
C PRO A 642 1.58 3.73 -30.90
N PRO A 643 2.53 3.93 -31.82
CA PRO A 643 3.50 5.03 -31.75
C PRO A 643 2.83 6.39 -31.57
N LEU A 644 3.39 7.25 -30.69
CA LEU A 644 3.00 8.66 -30.63
C LEU A 644 3.50 9.39 -31.89
N ALA A 645 2.76 10.39 -32.36
CA ALA A 645 3.28 11.31 -33.36
C ALA A 645 4.48 12.06 -32.76
N VAL A 646 5.49 12.36 -33.58
CA VAL A 646 6.79 12.92 -33.13
C VAL A 646 6.65 14.28 -32.41
N ASP A 647 5.48 14.93 -32.51
CA ASP A 647 5.20 16.27 -31.97
C ASP A 647 4.05 16.35 -30.94
N SER A 648 3.61 15.22 -30.33
CA SER A 648 2.46 15.20 -29.38
C SER A 648 2.83 15.09 -27.90
#